data_AF-A0A1Q9C6D3-F1
#
_entry.id   AF-A0A1Q9C6D3-F1
#
_cell.length_a   1.000
_cell.length_b   1.000
_cell.length_c   1.000
_cell.angle_alpha   90.00
_cell.angle_beta   90.00
_cell.angle_gamma   90.00
#
_symmetry.space_group_name_H-M   'P 1'
#
loop_
_entity.id
_entity.type
_entity.pdbx_description
1 polymer ?
#
loop_
_entity_poly.entity_id
_entity_poly.type
_entity_poly.pdbx_seq_one_letter_code
_entity_poly.pdbx_strand_id
1 'polypeptide(L)'
;MSITVDVGLLSGKTATVKAGLDEEVGVLKRRAQIALGVGRGRLVDSSGSALDACAPIKCTRLQNGDLLTLHINRVQVQAGCLSFAAILGDGSVVTWGSAVDGGDSSAVQDQLKNVQQIQASNFAVAAILGDGSVVTWGDAAYGGESSAVQDQLKNVQQIQACTEAFAAILGNGSVVTWGSAASGGDSSAVQDQLKNVQQIQASNFAVAAILADGSVVTWGSAAQGGDSRDVQDQLKNVQQIQTTGMAFAAILGDGSVVTWGDAGGGGDSSAVQDQLKNVQQIQASGYAFAAVLGDGSVVTWGLAADGGDSGAVQHQLKNVQQIQAADSAFAAILGDGSFVTWGTAADGGDSSAVQDRSALLQHWHDEVMCLRQEKAACLAAWESEKLSMRKWGQETIRRLKAELAARDKEAAAAREEVRAERETDEVLHILRQYWGDDDRQWQAEADSLQRSKVALREQWQVAVEAKFDDDLMARMSTLDDEKAELRRQCHEEVTRLLEEKDQLKNVQQIQGSQFAFAAILHDGSVVTWGHAAYGGESSAVQDQLKIVQQIRASYCAFAAIVGDGSVVTWGDPAAGGDSSAVQDQLKNVQQIQANDCAFATILGDGCVVTWGSAAHGGDNSAVRDQLKNVQQIQGSQSAFAASLGDGSVVTWGDADQGGDSSAVQDQLRNVQRIQASLVAFVAILDDGSVVTWGNAGCGADSSAVQDQLKNVQQIRASYCAFAAIVGDGSVVTWGHAANGGDSSAVQDQLKNVQHIQASSCAFAAALADGSVVTWGGAAYGGDSSAVQDQLKNVQQIQASQSAFAAILADGSVVTWGTAAAGGDSSAVQDLLKPV
;
A
#
# COMPACT_ATOMS: atom_id res chain seq x y z
N MET A 1 -24.51 15.18 47.11
CA MET A 1 -25.72 15.37 46.26
C MET A 1 -25.34 15.03 44.83
N SER A 2 -26.27 14.51 44.03
CA SER A 2 -26.03 14.11 42.63
C SER A 2 -27.02 14.82 41.71
N ILE A 3 -26.57 15.17 40.51
CA ILE A 3 -27.41 15.67 39.43
C ILE A 3 -27.58 14.60 38.35
N THR A 4 -28.69 14.67 37.65
CA THR A 4 -28.98 13.89 36.44
C THR A 4 -29.07 14.87 35.27
N VAL A 5 -28.35 14.60 34.19
CA VAL A 5 -28.33 15.43 32.98
C VAL A 5 -28.55 14.55 31.76
N ASP A 6 -29.19 15.10 30.74
CA ASP A 6 -29.43 14.41 29.47
C ASP A 6 -28.37 14.84 28.45
N VAL A 7 -27.63 13.88 27.89
CA VAL A 7 -26.57 14.13 26.91
C VAL A 7 -27.00 13.62 25.54
N GLY A 8 -27.07 14.52 24.56
CA GLY A 8 -27.45 14.23 23.17
C GLY A 8 -26.29 14.32 22.19
N LEU A 9 -26.37 13.56 21.09
CA LEU A 9 -25.55 13.72 19.89
C LEU A 9 -26.31 14.54 18.84
N LEU A 10 -25.58 15.18 17.92
CA LEU A 10 -26.17 15.83 16.74
C LEU A 10 -26.94 14.85 15.84
N SER A 11 -26.66 13.54 15.94
CA SER A 11 -27.43 12.48 15.28
C SER A 11 -28.80 12.21 15.90
N GLY A 12 -29.14 12.85 17.02
CA GLY A 12 -30.42 12.68 17.73
C GLY A 12 -30.41 11.59 18.81
N LYS A 13 -29.32 10.83 18.96
CA LYS A 13 -29.19 9.82 20.04
C LYS A 13 -28.96 10.52 21.38
N THR A 14 -29.68 10.12 22.43
CA THR A 14 -29.57 10.71 23.77
C THR A 14 -29.30 9.65 24.83
N ALA A 15 -28.65 10.05 25.92
CA ALA A 15 -28.41 9.24 27.10
C ALA A 15 -28.50 10.07 28.37
N THR A 16 -29.22 9.57 29.36
CA THR A 16 -29.32 10.19 30.69
C THR A 16 -28.18 9.72 31.57
N VAL A 17 -27.41 10.65 32.13
CA VAL A 17 -26.21 10.36 32.93
C VAL A 17 -26.32 11.03 34.30
N LYS A 18 -25.97 10.28 35.34
CA LYS A 18 -25.95 10.76 36.72
C LYS A 18 -24.52 11.04 37.16
N ALA A 19 -24.30 12.16 37.85
CA ALA A 19 -23.00 12.54 38.39
C ALA A 19 -23.10 13.22 39.76
N GLY A 20 -22.09 13.01 40.60
CA GLY A 20 -21.96 13.68 41.90
C GLY A 20 -21.51 15.13 41.74
N LEU A 21 -21.95 16.03 42.61
CA LEU A 21 -21.52 17.45 42.55
C LEU A 21 -20.01 17.65 42.76
N ASP A 22 -19.35 16.73 43.46
CA ASP A 22 -17.90 16.75 43.68
C ASP A 22 -17.11 15.99 42.60
N GLU A 23 -17.79 15.34 41.66
CA GLU A 23 -17.13 14.69 40.52
C GLU A 23 -16.72 15.73 39.48
N GLU A 24 -15.63 15.47 38.76
CA GLU A 24 -15.20 16.26 37.62
C GLU A 24 -16.12 16.04 36.41
N VAL A 25 -16.32 17.09 35.60
CA VAL A 25 -17.05 17.02 34.33
C VAL A 25 -16.48 15.92 33.42
N GLY A 26 -15.17 15.64 33.48
CA GLY A 26 -14.53 14.56 32.74
C GLY A 26 -15.07 13.15 33.10
N VAL A 27 -15.54 12.95 34.32
CA VAL A 27 -16.21 11.69 34.74
C VAL A 27 -17.60 11.60 34.11
N LEU A 28 -18.37 12.70 34.13
CA LEU A 28 -19.67 12.80 33.46
C LEU A 28 -19.53 12.58 31.94
N LYS A 29 -18.52 13.18 31.31
CA LYS A 29 -18.15 13.00 29.90
C LYS A 29 -17.91 11.54 29.56
N ARG A 30 -17.04 10.85 30.32
CA ARG A 30 -16.75 9.43 30.12
C ARG A 30 -17.99 8.55 30.22
N ARG A 31 -18.85 8.81 31.22
CA ARG A 31 -20.11 8.07 31.37
C ARG A 31 -21.05 8.30 30.18
N ALA A 32 -21.14 9.54 29.69
CA ALA A 32 -21.95 9.85 28.50
C ALA A 32 -21.42 9.16 27.24
N GLN A 33 -20.10 9.14 27.04
CA GLN A 33 -19.46 8.47 25.90
C GLN A 33 -19.71 6.96 25.90
N ILE A 34 -19.59 6.32 27.07
CA ILE A 34 -19.89 4.90 27.25
C ILE A 34 -21.37 4.64 26.97
N ALA A 35 -22.27 5.44 27.55
CA ALA A 35 -23.72 5.27 27.38
C ALA A 35 -24.17 5.48 25.92
N LEU A 36 -23.53 6.39 25.20
CA LEU A 36 -23.81 6.68 23.80
C LEU A 36 -23.06 5.76 22.83
N GLY A 37 -22.06 5.01 23.29
CA GLY A 37 -21.23 4.13 22.46
C GLY A 37 -20.39 4.90 21.44
N VAL A 38 -19.81 6.03 21.83
CA VAL A 38 -19.08 6.93 20.94
C VAL A 38 -17.68 7.27 21.44
N GLY A 39 -16.81 7.69 20.52
CA GLY A 39 -15.41 8.04 20.79
C GLY A 39 -15.21 9.34 21.60
N ARG A 40 -13.97 9.86 21.60
CA ARG A 40 -13.63 11.10 22.30
C ARG A 40 -14.42 12.29 21.75
N GLY A 41 -15.15 12.99 22.63
CA GLY A 41 -15.94 14.17 22.31
C GLY A 41 -15.99 15.16 23.47
N ARG A 42 -16.37 16.40 23.20
CA ARG A 42 -16.51 17.49 24.18
C ARG A 42 -17.97 17.68 24.59
N LEU A 43 -18.23 17.92 25.88
CA LEU A 43 -19.57 18.29 26.36
C LEU A 43 -19.78 19.79 26.19
N VAL A 44 -20.90 20.14 25.56
CA VAL A 44 -21.30 21.51 25.28
C VAL A 44 -22.64 21.76 25.97
N ASP A 45 -22.76 22.87 26.68
CA ASP A 45 -24.03 23.27 27.31
C ASP A 45 -25.03 23.87 26.30
N SER A 46 -26.23 24.22 26.77
CA SER A 46 -27.28 24.81 25.93
C SER A 46 -26.94 26.19 25.36
N SER A 47 -25.88 26.85 25.84
CA SER A 47 -25.38 28.12 25.29
C SER A 47 -24.37 27.91 24.16
N GLY A 48 -23.97 26.68 23.88
CA GLY A 48 -22.90 26.37 22.94
C GLY A 48 -21.49 26.43 23.56
N SER A 49 -21.39 26.62 24.89
CA SER A 49 -20.11 26.71 25.59
C SER A 49 -19.60 25.31 25.95
N ALA A 50 -18.34 25.01 25.60
CA ALA A 50 -17.69 23.76 25.98
C ALA A 50 -17.39 23.75 27.48
N LEU A 51 -17.72 22.65 28.16
CA LEU A 51 -17.46 22.48 29.58
C LEU A 51 -16.02 22.00 29.82
N ASP A 52 -15.31 22.65 30.75
CA ASP A 52 -13.97 22.21 31.16
C ASP A 52 -14.04 20.85 31.87
N ALA A 53 -13.37 19.85 31.29
CA ALA A 53 -13.36 18.49 31.81
C ALA A 53 -12.72 18.37 33.20
N CYS A 54 -11.83 19.29 33.58
CA CYS A 54 -11.15 19.28 34.88
C CYS A 54 -11.94 20.04 35.97
N ALA A 55 -13.02 20.74 35.60
CA ALA A 55 -13.83 21.46 36.58
C ALA A 55 -14.72 20.46 37.36
N PRO A 56 -14.82 20.59 38.69
CA PRO A 56 -15.82 19.86 39.45
C PRO A 56 -17.22 20.38 39.09
N ILE A 57 -18.21 19.48 39.03
CA ILE A 57 -19.56 19.79 38.56
C ILE A 57 -20.22 20.92 39.37
N LYS A 58 -19.96 21.01 40.68
CA LYS A 58 -20.42 22.12 41.53
C LYS A 58 -19.91 23.51 41.12
N CYS A 59 -18.78 23.58 40.41
CA CYS A 59 -18.21 24.83 39.89
C CYS A 59 -18.71 25.14 38.47
N THR A 60 -19.52 24.26 37.89
CA THR A 60 -20.23 24.50 36.63
C THR A 60 -21.63 25.06 36.89
N ARG A 61 -22.29 25.57 35.85
CA ARG A 61 -23.68 26.05 35.94
C ARG A 61 -24.73 24.93 35.79
N LEU A 62 -24.30 23.66 35.82
CA LEU A 62 -25.16 22.51 35.55
C LEU A 62 -26.16 22.26 36.68
N GLN A 63 -27.41 22.06 36.29
CA GLN A 63 -28.54 21.71 37.16
C GLN A 63 -29.12 20.34 36.79
N ASN A 64 -29.96 19.82 37.69
CA ASN A 64 -30.63 18.55 37.47
C ASN A 64 -31.71 18.70 36.38
N GLY A 65 -31.58 17.94 35.29
CA GLY A 65 -32.43 18.00 34.11
C GLY A 65 -31.84 18.81 32.96
N ASP A 66 -30.61 19.31 33.08
CA ASP A 66 -29.95 20.06 32.00
C ASP A 66 -29.67 19.17 30.79
N LEU A 67 -29.77 19.78 29.60
CA LEU A 67 -29.46 19.16 28.32
C LEU A 67 -28.05 19.57 27.87
N LEU A 68 -27.21 18.57 27.62
CA LEU A 68 -25.86 18.72 27.09
C LEU A 68 -25.77 18.11 25.69
N THR A 69 -24.94 18.69 24.84
CA THR A 69 -24.58 18.10 23.55
C THR A 69 -23.16 17.55 23.62
N LEU A 70 -22.98 16.27 23.32
CA LEU A 70 -21.67 15.67 23.14
C LEU A 70 -21.25 15.86 21.68
N HIS A 71 -20.33 16.80 21.46
CA HIS A 71 -19.80 17.13 20.14
C HIS A 71 -18.52 16.32 19.89
N ILE A 72 -18.50 15.53 18.82
CA ILE A 72 -17.34 14.73 18.40
C ILE A 72 -16.74 15.42 17.17
N ASN A 73 -15.57 16.03 17.33
CA ASN A 73 -14.84 16.63 16.22
C ASN A 73 -14.11 15.54 15.41
N ARG A 74 -13.85 15.81 14.14
CA ARG A 74 -12.98 14.99 13.31
C ARG A 74 -11.55 15.11 13.82
N VAL A 75 -10.84 13.99 13.90
CA VAL A 75 -9.41 14.00 14.23
C VAL A 75 -8.65 14.71 13.11
N GLN A 76 -7.81 15.68 13.47
CA GLN A 76 -6.93 16.39 12.55
C GLN A 76 -5.49 16.06 12.91
N VAL A 77 -4.65 15.79 11.92
CA VAL A 77 -3.22 15.49 12.12
C VAL A 77 -2.41 16.43 11.23
N GLN A 78 -1.34 16.97 11.78
CA GLN A 78 -0.37 17.79 11.08
C GLN A 78 1.02 17.17 11.24
N ALA A 79 1.79 17.17 10.16
CA ALA A 79 3.18 16.71 10.14
C ALA A 79 4.13 17.92 10.08
N GLY A 80 5.16 17.89 10.91
CA GLY A 80 6.42 18.61 10.70
C GLY A 80 7.46 17.66 10.08
N CYS A 81 8.72 18.11 9.98
CA CYS A 81 9.78 17.33 9.34
C CYS A 81 10.13 16.06 10.13
N LEU A 82 10.13 16.13 11.47
CA LEU A 82 10.49 15.02 12.37
C LEU A 82 9.44 14.79 13.49
N SER A 83 8.28 15.42 13.40
CA SER A 83 7.25 15.38 14.44
C SER A 83 5.84 15.40 13.85
N PHE A 84 4.88 14.93 14.64
CA PHE A 84 3.46 15.00 14.32
C PHE A 84 2.69 15.56 15.52
N ALA A 85 1.62 16.28 15.21
CA ALA A 85 0.64 16.74 16.18
C ALA A 85 -0.77 16.38 15.71
N ALA A 86 -1.63 15.94 16.62
CA ALA A 86 -3.02 15.62 16.33
C ALA A 86 -3.99 16.25 17.31
N ILE A 87 -5.09 16.81 16.79
CA ILE A 87 -6.26 17.19 17.57
C ILE A 87 -7.22 16.01 17.60
N LEU A 88 -7.54 15.50 18.78
CA LEU A 88 -8.50 14.44 18.99
C LEU A 88 -9.94 14.98 18.98
N GLY A 89 -10.94 14.09 18.88
CA GLY A 89 -12.35 14.48 18.77
C GLY A 89 -12.94 15.27 19.96
N ASP A 90 -12.25 15.30 21.10
CA ASP A 90 -12.59 16.14 22.25
C ASP A 90 -11.79 17.45 22.34
N GLY A 91 -10.96 17.76 21.35
CA GLY A 91 -10.14 18.99 21.30
C GLY A 91 -8.83 18.91 22.09
N SER A 92 -8.45 17.74 22.62
CA SER A 92 -7.12 17.53 23.21
C SER A 92 -6.07 17.31 22.12
N VAL A 93 -4.83 17.73 22.37
CA VAL A 93 -3.70 17.52 21.47
C VAL A 93 -2.83 16.35 21.93
N VAL A 94 -2.36 15.56 20.98
CA VAL A 94 -1.32 14.54 21.16
C VAL A 94 -0.20 14.82 20.17
N THR A 95 1.04 14.77 20.62
CA THR A 95 2.23 14.92 19.77
C THR A 95 3.13 13.70 19.88
N TRP A 96 3.86 13.38 18.80
CA TRP A 96 4.86 12.30 18.79
C TRP A 96 5.95 12.60 17.76
N GLY A 97 7.12 11.98 17.91
CA GLY A 97 8.31 12.22 17.08
C GLY A 97 9.45 12.86 17.88
N SER A 98 10.34 13.59 17.20
CA SER A 98 11.48 14.26 17.84
C SER A 98 11.02 15.28 18.87
N ALA A 99 11.49 15.13 20.12
CA ALA A 99 11.07 15.97 21.24
C ALA A 99 11.42 17.45 21.02
N VAL A 100 12.59 17.73 20.45
CA VAL A 100 13.05 19.10 20.16
C VAL A 100 12.32 19.74 18.99
N ASP A 101 11.77 18.95 18.07
CA ASP A 101 11.16 19.44 16.83
C ASP A 101 9.62 19.49 16.88
N GLY A 102 9.04 19.65 18.07
CA GLY A 102 7.59 19.75 18.28
C GLY A 102 6.89 18.43 18.61
N GLY A 103 7.63 17.32 18.74
CA GLY A 103 7.09 16.01 19.15
C GLY A 103 6.77 15.89 20.63
N ASP A 104 7.36 16.74 21.48
CA ASP A 104 7.03 16.83 22.92
C ASP A 104 6.27 18.14 23.22
N SER A 105 4.99 17.99 23.59
CA SER A 105 4.12 19.09 24.03
C SER A 105 3.91 19.12 25.55
N SER A 106 4.62 18.29 26.33
CA SER A 106 4.41 18.14 27.78
C SER A 106 4.53 19.45 28.54
N ALA A 107 5.47 20.32 28.15
CA ALA A 107 5.69 21.64 28.76
C ALA A 107 4.51 22.61 28.58
N VAL A 108 3.71 22.42 27.53
CA VAL A 108 2.56 23.27 27.19
C VAL A 108 1.23 22.54 27.29
N GLN A 109 1.22 21.27 27.70
CA GLN A 109 0.03 20.41 27.69
C GLN A 109 -1.12 20.99 28.51
N ASP A 110 -0.82 21.61 29.66
CA ASP A 110 -1.82 22.26 30.52
C ASP A 110 -2.48 23.48 29.86
N GLN A 111 -1.85 24.05 28.84
CA GLN A 111 -2.35 25.19 28.06
C GLN A 111 -3.18 24.74 26.84
N LEU A 112 -2.96 23.52 26.31
CA LEU A 112 -3.61 22.98 25.11
C LEU A 112 -5.06 22.51 25.37
N LYS A 113 -5.91 23.45 25.81
CA LYS A 113 -7.32 23.20 26.12
C LYS A 113 -8.22 23.64 24.97
N ASN A 114 -9.11 22.74 24.53
CA ASN A 114 -10.10 23.00 23.48
C ASN A 114 -9.49 23.50 22.17
N VAL A 115 -8.41 22.86 21.71
CA VAL A 115 -7.69 23.26 20.49
C VAL A 115 -8.61 23.12 19.27
N GLN A 116 -8.62 24.16 18.43
CA GLN A 116 -9.46 24.24 17.24
C GLN A 116 -8.68 23.97 15.94
N GLN A 117 -7.42 24.42 15.88
CA GLN A 117 -6.55 24.25 14.72
C GLN A 117 -5.11 24.10 15.19
N ILE A 118 -4.34 23.27 14.49
CA ILE A 118 -2.88 23.14 14.62
C ILE A 118 -2.23 23.39 13.26
N GLN A 119 -1.06 24.01 13.27
CA GLN A 119 -0.19 24.19 12.11
C GLN A 119 1.24 23.87 12.53
N ALA A 120 2.01 23.25 11.63
CA ALA A 120 3.40 22.88 11.88
C ALA A 120 4.30 23.54 10.85
N SER A 121 5.40 24.12 11.33
CA SER A 121 6.59 24.39 10.53
C SER A 121 7.47 23.14 10.51
N ASN A 122 8.70 23.21 10.00
CA ASN A 122 9.57 22.02 9.96
C ASN A 122 9.84 21.44 11.36
N PHE A 123 10.06 22.30 12.36
CA PHE A 123 10.48 21.89 13.70
C PHE A 123 9.70 22.56 14.85
N ALA A 124 8.58 23.22 14.54
CA ALA A 124 7.72 23.82 15.56
C ALA A 124 6.22 23.67 15.22
N VAL A 125 5.37 23.80 16.24
CA VAL A 125 3.93 23.69 16.11
C VAL A 125 3.25 24.88 16.79
N ALA A 126 2.18 25.40 16.17
CA ALA A 126 1.31 26.42 16.71
C ALA A 126 -0.14 25.92 16.78
N ALA A 127 -0.79 26.10 17.92
CA ALA A 127 -2.16 25.69 18.18
C ALA A 127 -3.05 26.91 18.49
N ILE A 128 -4.20 27.00 17.81
CA ILE A 128 -5.27 27.97 18.14
C ILE A 128 -6.19 27.32 19.16
N LEU A 129 -6.33 27.95 20.33
CA LEU A 129 -7.19 27.48 21.41
C LEU A 129 -8.65 27.91 21.21
N GLY A 130 -9.55 27.32 22.00
CA GLY A 130 -10.99 27.58 21.91
C GLY A 130 -11.40 29.03 22.20
N ASP A 131 -10.55 29.79 22.89
CA ASP A 131 -10.73 31.21 23.20
C ASP A 131 -10.06 32.15 22.18
N GLY A 132 -9.46 31.60 21.12
CA GLY A 132 -8.75 32.33 20.08
C GLY A 132 -7.34 32.80 20.48
N SER A 133 -6.79 32.34 21.61
CA SER A 133 -5.36 32.49 21.93
C SER A 133 -4.51 31.44 21.22
N VAL A 134 -3.19 31.65 21.18
CA VAL A 134 -2.24 30.76 20.51
C VAL A 134 -1.21 30.23 21.51
N VAL A 135 -0.90 28.93 21.37
CA VAL A 135 0.18 28.26 22.11
C VAL A 135 1.14 27.67 21.08
N THR A 136 2.44 27.87 21.27
CA THR A 136 3.51 27.35 20.40
C THR A 136 4.48 26.49 21.19
N TRP A 137 5.10 25.50 20.53
CA TRP A 137 6.18 24.68 21.09
C TRP A 137 7.08 24.11 19.98
N GLY A 138 8.24 23.56 20.35
CA GLY A 138 9.28 23.08 19.42
C GLY A 138 10.48 24.03 19.35
N ASP A 139 11.24 23.98 18.26
CA ASP A 139 12.46 24.77 18.12
C ASP A 139 12.15 26.28 18.01
N ALA A 140 12.80 27.07 18.86
CA ALA A 140 12.61 28.52 18.94
C ALA A 140 12.95 29.25 17.62
N ALA A 141 13.98 28.83 16.89
CA ALA A 141 14.39 29.43 15.62
C ALA A 141 13.36 29.21 14.50
N TYR A 142 12.53 28.16 14.64
CA TYR A 142 11.51 27.76 13.68
C TYR A 142 10.09 28.19 14.09
N GLY A 143 9.99 29.07 15.10
CA GLY A 143 8.72 29.65 15.58
C GLY A 143 8.09 28.94 16.77
N GLY A 144 8.81 28.04 17.45
CA GLY A 144 8.37 27.39 18.69
C GLY A 144 8.17 28.34 19.86
N GLU A 145 8.84 29.50 19.84
CA GLU A 145 8.75 30.57 20.83
C GLU A 145 7.99 31.79 20.30
N SER A 146 6.81 32.07 20.86
CA SER A 146 5.95 33.21 20.49
C SER A 146 5.88 34.31 21.56
N SER A 147 6.67 34.20 22.63
CA SER A 147 6.63 35.09 23.80
C SER A 147 6.73 36.59 23.47
N ALA A 148 7.49 36.97 22.44
CA ALA A 148 7.63 38.36 22.00
C ALA A 148 6.34 38.97 21.40
N VAL A 149 5.44 38.12 20.88
CA VAL A 149 4.19 38.54 20.21
C VAL A 149 2.94 38.02 20.92
N GLN A 150 3.09 37.30 22.04
CA GLN A 150 2.00 36.63 22.76
C GLN A 150 0.85 37.59 23.13
N ASP A 151 1.16 38.84 23.50
CA ASP A 151 0.15 39.84 23.86
C ASP A 151 -0.75 40.27 22.69
N GLN A 152 -0.27 40.05 21.46
CA GLN A 152 -0.96 40.38 20.21
C GLN A 152 -1.76 39.19 19.65
N LEU A 153 -1.41 37.96 20.00
CA LEU A 153 -2.06 36.72 19.54
C LEU A 153 -3.38 36.44 20.28
N LYS A 154 -4.34 37.35 20.11
CA LYS A 154 -5.68 37.30 20.72
C LYS A 154 -6.75 37.35 19.63
N ASN A 155 -7.77 36.49 19.76
CA ASN A 155 -8.82 36.32 18.75
C ASN A 155 -8.26 35.92 17.37
N VAL A 156 -7.27 35.01 17.34
CA VAL A 156 -6.70 34.48 16.11
C VAL A 156 -7.72 33.62 15.39
N GLN A 157 -7.89 33.85 14.08
CA GLN A 157 -8.83 33.12 13.23
C GLN A 157 -8.15 32.03 12.40
N GLN A 158 -6.93 32.29 11.93
CA GLN A 158 -6.18 31.38 11.08
C GLN A 158 -4.68 31.57 11.32
N ILE A 159 -3.93 30.46 11.29
CA ILE A 159 -2.47 30.45 11.23
C ILE A 159 -2.06 29.78 9.93
N GLN A 160 -0.98 30.28 9.33
CA GLN A 160 -0.23 29.64 8.25
C GLN A 160 1.23 29.49 8.68
N ALA A 161 1.88 28.41 8.22
CA ALA A 161 3.26 28.11 8.52
C ALA A 161 4.13 28.21 7.26
N CYS A 162 5.31 28.81 7.41
CA CYS A 162 6.46 28.65 6.52
C CYS A 162 7.38 27.57 7.11
N THR A 163 8.48 27.25 6.41
CA THR A 163 9.50 26.30 6.91
C THR A 163 9.97 26.64 8.32
N GLU A 164 10.13 27.93 8.64
CA GLU A 164 10.76 28.41 9.89
C GLU A 164 9.98 29.53 10.61
N ALA A 165 8.75 29.83 10.17
CA ALA A 165 7.99 30.96 10.68
C ALA A 165 6.48 30.72 10.61
N PHE A 166 5.72 31.59 11.28
CA PHE A 166 4.26 31.56 11.27
C PHE A 166 3.69 32.96 11.02
N ALA A 167 2.51 32.99 10.40
CA ALA A 167 1.69 34.18 10.22
C ALA A 167 0.25 33.91 10.66
N ALA A 168 -0.29 34.78 11.51
CA ALA A 168 -1.63 34.68 12.07
C ALA A 168 -2.52 35.84 11.62
N ILE A 169 -3.75 35.53 11.20
CA ILE A 169 -4.82 36.51 10.95
C ILE A 169 -5.63 36.67 12.24
N LEU A 170 -5.71 37.89 12.75
CA LEU A 170 -6.53 38.23 13.92
C LEU A 170 -7.97 38.55 13.50
N GLY A 171 -8.93 38.45 14.43
CA GLY A 171 -10.36 38.68 14.15
C GLY A 171 -10.75 40.10 13.73
N ASN A 172 -9.83 41.07 13.82
CA ASN A 172 -9.97 42.42 13.27
C ASN A 172 -9.38 42.56 11.86
N GLY A 173 -8.87 41.47 11.27
CA GLY A 173 -8.23 41.43 9.96
C GLY A 173 -6.79 41.94 9.90
N SER A 174 -6.12 42.16 11.04
CA SER A 174 -4.67 42.44 11.06
C SER A 174 -3.84 41.16 11.15
N VAL A 175 -2.56 41.24 10.78
CA VAL A 175 -1.64 40.09 10.76
C VAL A 175 -0.55 40.24 11.83
N VAL A 176 -0.19 39.13 12.46
CA VAL A 176 0.94 39.01 13.39
C VAL A 176 1.84 37.87 12.91
N THR A 177 3.15 38.10 12.86
CA THR A 177 4.14 37.11 12.41
C THR A 177 5.20 36.86 13.49
N TRP A 178 5.76 35.65 13.52
CA TRP A 178 6.88 35.30 14.39
C TRP A 178 7.72 34.14 13.81
N GLY A 179 8.89 33.89 14.40
CA GLY A 179 9.87 32.92 13.89
C GLY A 179 10.99 33.60 13.09
N SER A 180 11.62 32.86 12.19
CA SER A 180 12.74 33.35 11.38
C SER A 180 12.33 34.52 10.48
N ALA A 181 13.00 35.66 10.64
CA ALA A 181 12.72 36.87 9.85
C ALA A 181 12.94 36.65 8.34
N ALA A 182 13.93 35.83 7.96
CA ALA A 182 14.24 35.51 6.57
C ALA A 182 13.13 34.67 5.90
N SER A 183 12.33 33.97 6.70
CA SER A 183 11.31 33.02 6.28
C SER A 183 9.89 33.56 6.46
N GLY A 184 9.72 34.89 6.58
CA GLY A 184 8.41 35.54 6.72
C GLY A 184 8.00 35.86 8.17
N GLY A 185 8.87 35.63 9.16
CA GLY A 185 8.61 35.94 10.57
C GLY A 185 8.57 37.44 10.92
N ASP A 186 9.11 38.31 10.06
CA ASP A 186 9.08 39.78 10.22
C ASP A 186 8.27 40.45 9.11
N SER A 187 7.10 40.98 9.49
CA SER A 187 6.19 41.74 8.61
C SER A 187 6.22 43.25 8.86
N SER A 188 7.14 43.74 9.71
CA SER A 188 7.16 45.14 10.16
C SER A 188 7.24 46.17 9.02
N ALA A 189 7.95 45.84 7.94
CA ALA A 189 8.08 46.69 6.75
C ALA A 189 6.75 46.91 5.99
N VAL A 190 5.81 45.98 6.12
CA VAL A 190 4.52 46.00 5.41
C VAL A 190 3.31 46.07 6.36
N GLN A 191 3.54 46.18 7.67
CA GLN A 191 2.51 46.12 8.70
C GLN A 191 1.37 47.13 8.51
N ASP A 192 1.70 48.34 8.02
CA ASP A 192 0.70 49.39 7.76
C ASP A 192 -0.28 49.04 6.63
N GLN A 193 0.10 48.10 5.76
CA GLN A 193 -0.69 47.63 4.62
C GLN A 193 -1.54 46.39 4.98
N LEU A 194 -1.16 45.62 6.01
CA LEU A 194 -1.83 44.38 6.44
C LEU A 194 -3.10 44.65 7.26
N LYS A 195 -4.10 45.27 6.64
CA LYS A 195 -5.40 45.64 7.25
C LYS A 195 -6.55 45.06 6.44
N ASN A 196 -7.49 44.39 7.13
CA ASN A 196 -8.60 43.66 6.48
C ASN A 196 -8.11 42.52 5.58
N VAL A 197 -7.09 41.80 6.03
CA VAL A 197 -6.59 40.59 5.37
C VAL A 197 -7.65 39.49 5.48
N GLN A 198 -7.96 38.86 4.34
CA GLN A 198 -8.96 37.79 4.23
C GLN A 198 -8.32 36.40 4.17
N GLN A 199 -7.15 36.29 3.52
CA GLN A 199 -6.45 35.03 3.34
C GLN A 199 -4.94 35.26 3.34
N ILE A 200 -4.20 34.31 3.89
CA ILE A 200 -2.74 34.24 3.80
C ILE A 200 -2.37 32.93 3.11
N GLN A 201 -1.37 32.98 2.23
CA GLN A 201 -0.70 31.82 1.65
C GLN A 201 0.80 31.92 1.93
N ALA A 202 1.41 30.81 2.30
CA ALA A 202 2.82 30.73 2.69
C ALA A 202 3.55 29.75 1.77
N SER A 203 4.70 30.17 1.23
CA SER A 203 5.71 29.28 0.65
C SER A 203 6.73 28.90 1.72
N ASN A 204 7.82 28.21 1.35
CA ASN A 204 8.86 27.82 2.32
C ASN A 204 9.47 29.03 3.05
N PHE A 205 9.60 30.18 2.36
CA PHE A 205 10.35 31.34 2.87
C PHE A 205 9.66 32.69 2.70
N ALA A 206 8.45 32.74 2.12
CA ALA A 206 7.73 33.97 1.88
C ALA A 206 6.22 33.80 2.11
N VAL A 207 5.54 34.93 2.29
CA VAL A 207 4.11 34.97 2.58
C VAL A 207 3.43 36.01 1.70
N ALA A 208 2.23 35.68 1.23
CA ALA A 208 1.34 36.57 0.48
C ALA A 208 -0.03 36.67 1.17
N ALA A 209 -0.48 37.90 1.42
CA ALA A 209 -1.78 38.20 2.00
C ALA A 209 -2.72 38.79 0.96
N ILE A 210 -3.94 38.25 0.84
CA ILE A 210 -5.03 38.80 0.04
C ILE A 210 -5.89 39.70 0.94
N LEU A 211 -6.04 40.96 0.54
CA LEU A 211 -6.82 41.97 1.25
C LEU A 211 -8.29 41.94 0.80
N ALA A 212 -9.18 42.51 1.62
CA ALA A 212 -10.62 42.56 1.32
C ALA A 212 -10.98 43.30 0.01
N ASP A 213 -10.08 44.15 -0.50
CA ASP A 213 -10.23 44.84 -1.79
C ASP A 213 -9.67 44.03 -2.98
N GLY A 214 -9.16 42.81 -2.74
CA GLY A 214 -8.57 41.93 -3.74
C GLY A 214 -7.15 42.29 -4.14
N SER A 215 -6.49 43.22 -3.43
CA SER A 215 -5.05 43.48 -3.58
C SER A 215 -4.20 42.49 -2.79
N VAL A 216 -2.91 42.38 -3.13
CA VAL A 216 -1.96 41.45 -2.50
C VAL A 216 -0.79 42.20 -1.89
N VAL A 217 -0.38 41.80 -0.69
CA VAL A 217 0.83 42.27 -0.02
C VAL A 217 1.70 41.07 0.30
N THR A 218 2.98 41.13 -0.04
CA THR A 218 3.95 40.05 0.20
C THR A 218 5.09 40.49 1.12
N TRP A 219 5.70 39.53 1.81
CA TRP A 219 6.90 39.73 2.63
C TRP A 219 7.67 38.40 2.81
N GLY A 220 8.86 38.48 3.41
CA GLY A 220 9.79 37.35 3.57
C GLY A 220 10.94 37.41 2.57
N SER A 221 11.47 36.26 2.16
CA SER A 221 12.59 36.18 1.23
C SER A 221 12.23 36.76 -0.14
N ALA A 222 12.90 37.85 -0.53
CA ALA A 222 12.64 38.56 -1.79
C ALA A 222 12.80 37.66 -3.02
N ALA A 223 13.83 36.80 -3.04
CA ALA A 223 14.09 35.88 -4.15
C ALA A 223 13.03 34.75 -4.28
N GLN A 224 12.28 34.50 -3.21
CA GLN A 224 11.32 33.38 -3.10
C GLN A 224 9.87 33.89 -3.04
N GLY A 225 9.62 35.09 -3.58
CA GLY A 225 8.28 35.68 -3.72
C GLY A 225 7.87 36.68 -2.64
N GLY A 226 8.75 37.00 -1.69
CA GLY A 226 8.54 38.03 -0.68
C GLY A 226 8.58 39.47 -1.21
N ASP A 227 8.95 39.66 -2.48
CA ASP A 227 8.91 40.95 -3.19
C ASP A 227 8.06 40.83 -4.46
N SER A 228 6.89 41.47 -4.48
CA SER A 228 5.95 41.48 -5.60
C SER A 228 5.93 42.80 -6.39
N ARG A 229 6.87 43.72 -6.14
CA ARG A 229 6.81 45.10 -6.68
C ARG A 229 6.72 45.16 -8.20
N ASP A 230 7.39 44.24 -8.90
CA ASP A 230 7.40 44.19 -10.36
C ASP A 230 6.05 43.78 -10.97
N VAL A 231 5.22 43.06 -10.21
CA VAL A 231 3.90 42.57 -10.64
C VAL A 231 2.74 43.24 -9.90
N GLN A 232 3.03 44.16 -8.97
CA GLN A 232 2.06 44.75 -8.05
C GLN A 232 0.88 45.42 -8.77
N ASP A 233 1.12 46.07 -9.92
CA ASP A 233 0.08 46.73 -10.71
C ASP A 233 -0.92 45.75 -11.35
N GLN A 234 -0.54 44.48 -11.48
CA GLN A 234 -1.32 43.39 -12.05
C GLN A 234 -2.11 42.61 -10.98
N LEU A 235 -1.65 42.62 -9.72
CA LEU A 235 -2.28 41.90 -8.59
C LEU A 235 -3.52 42.64 -8.05
N LYS A 236 -4.55 42.75 -8.88
CA LYS A 236 -5.84 43.40 -8.57
C LYS A 236 -6.98 42.41 -8.79
N ASN A 237 -7.96 42.43 -7.89
CA ASN A 237 -9.08 41.47 -7.88
C ASN A 237 -8.60 40.02 -7.84
N VAL A 238 -7.55 39.74 -7.06
CA VAL A 238 -7.03 38.39 -6.86
C VAL A 238 -8.08 37.56 -6.11
N GLN A 239 -8.41 36.39 -6.66
CA GLN A 239 -9.38 35.48 -6.05
C GLN A 239 -8.72 34.35 -5.27
N GLN A 240 -7.61 33.83 -5.79
CA GLN A 240 -6.87 32.71 -5.18
C GLN A 240 -5.38 32.86 -5.48
N ILE A 241 -4.55 32.46 -4.53
CA ILE A 241 -3.11 32.31 -4.69
C ILE A 241 -2.76 30.84 -4.45
N GLN A 242 -1.87 30.29 -5.27
CA GLN A 242 -1.24 28.98 -5.07
C GLN A 242 0.27 29.17 -5.00
N THR A 243 0.93 28.25 -4.29
CA THR A 243 2.35 28.37 -3.96
C THR A 243 3.08 27.07 -4.23
N THR A 244 4.20 27.14 -4.93
CA THR A 244 5.24 26.09 -4.84
C THR A 244 6.08 26.35 -3.60
N GLY A 245 7.12 25.55 -3.36
CA GLY A 245 8.08 25.83 -2.29
C GLY A 245 8.79 27.19 -2.45
N MET A 246 8.80 27.76 -3.67
CA MET A 246 9.68 28.87 -4.05
C MET A 246 9.01 30.01 -4.86
N ALA A 247 7.78 29.83 -5.33
CA ALA A 247 7.08 30.81 -6.16
C ALA A 247 5.57 30.85 -5.88
N PHE A 248 4.92 31.89 -6.42
CA PHE A 248 3.49 32.16 -6.27
C PHE A 248 2.81 32.31 -7.63
N ALA A 249 1.56 31.86 -7.71
CA ALA A 249 0.67 32.06 -8.85
C ALA A 249 -0.71 32.55 -8.36
N ALA A 250 -1.13 33.73 -8.81
CA ALA A 250 -2.41 34.34 -8.48
C ALA A 250 -3.40 34.20 -9.64
N ILE A 251 -4.61 33.72 -9.34
CA ILE A 251 -5.76 33.73 -10.27
C ILE A 251 -6.53 35.04 -10.04
N LEU A 252 -6.64 35.86 -11.08
CA LEU A 252 -7.39 37.11 -11.05
C LEU A 252 -8.87 36.86 -11.35
N GLY A 253 -9.73 37.83 -11.00
CA GLY A 253 -11.17 37.70 -11.20
C GLY A 253 -11.65 37.60 -12.66
N ASP A 254 -10.78 37.85 -13.63
CA ASP A 254 -11.01 37.63 -15.06
C ASP A 254 -10.52 36.25 -15.56
N GLY A 255 -9.95 35.42 -14.66
CA GLY A 255 -9.41 34.10 -14.98
C GLY A 255 -8.01 34.13 -15.59
N SER A 256 -7.34 35.28 -15.61
CA SER A 256 -5.92 35.39 -15.95
C SER A 256 -5.02 35.01 -14.76
N VAL A 257 -3.75 34.69 -15.03
CA VAL A 257 -2.76 34.30 -14.01
C VAL A 257 -1.57 35.24 -13.99
N VAL A 258 -1.16 35.64 -12.79
CA VAL A 258 0.07 36.41 -12.54
C VAL A 258 0.98 35.57 -11.64
N THR A 259 2.25 35.40 -12.05
CA THR A 259 3.26 34.64 -11.29
C THR A 259 4.39 35.54 -10.83
N TRP A 260 5.04 35.18 -9.72
CA TRP A 260 6.24 35.84 -9.20
C TRP A 260 7.00 34.93 -8.23
N GLY A 261 8.24 35.29 -7.91
CA GLY A 261 9.14 34.50 -7.05
C GLY A 261 10.28 33.87 -7.84
N ASP A 262 10.79 32.73 -7.38
CA ASP A 262 11.92 32.06 -8.04
C ASP A 262 11.53 31.61 -9.46
N ALA A 263 12.34 31.98 -10.45
CA ALA A 263 12.05 31.67 -11.84
C ALA A 263 12.05 30.16 -12.14
N GLY A 264 12.94 29.39 -11.51
CA GLY A 264 13.03 27.93 -11.68
C GLY A 264 11.90 27.18 -10.98
N GLY A 265 11.43 27.70 -9.85
CA GLY A 265 10.30 27.16 -9.08
C GLY A 265 8.90 27.55 -9.59
N GLY A 266 8.80 28.11 -10.80
CA GLY A 266 7.53 28.47 -11.45
C GLY A 266 7.13 29.95 -11.35
N GLY A 267 8.01 30.82 -10.87
CA GLY A 267 7.80 32.27 -10.79
C GLY A 267 7.90 32.99 -12.14
N ASP A 268 8.45 32.33 -13.18
CA ASP A 268 8.43 32.80 -14.57
C ASP A 268 7.46 31.94 -15.41
N SER A 269 6.29 32.49 -15.74
CA SER A 269 5.32 31.87 -16.65
C SER A 269 5.34 32.46 -18.06
N SER A 270 6.36 33.26 -18.42
CA SER A 270 6.38 34.00 -19.70
C SER A 270 6.24 33.10 -20.94
N ALA A 271 6.79 31.89 -20.90
CA ALA A 271 6.69 30.90 -21.98
C ALA A 271 5.26 30.39 -22.23
N VAL A 272 4.40 30.40 -21.21
CA VAL A 272 3.02 29.87 -21.27
C VAL A 272 1.95 30.94 -21.02
N GLN A 273 2.35 32.20 -20.80
CA GLN A 273 1.46 33.30 -20.39
C GLN A 273 0.28 33.50 -21.35
N ASP A 274 0.49 33.33 -22.65
CA ASP A 274 -0.56 33.47 -23.66
C ASP A 274 -1.67 32.41 -23.56
N GLN A 275 -1.37 31.28 -22.93
CA GLN A 275 -2.27 30.12 -22.72
C GLN A 275 -3.02 30.21 -21.38
N LEU A 276 -2.53 30.98 -20.40
CA LEU A 276 -3.12 31.11 -19.07
C LEU A 276 -4.32 32.08 -19.05
N LYS A 277 -5.37 31.72 -19.78
CA LYS A 277 -6.63 32.48 -19.90
C LYS A 277 -7.81 31.60 -19.52
N ASN A 278 -8.78 32.16 -18.79
CA ASN A 278 -9.93 31.41 -18.26
C ASN A 278 -9.49 30.23 -17.37
N VAL A 279 -8.46 30.41 -16.56
CA VAL A 279 -7.97 29.42 -15.60
C VAL A 279 -9.01 29.25 -14.50
N GLN A 280 -9.40 28.00 -14.21
CA GLN A 280 -10.37 27.69 -13.16
C GLN A 280 -9.71 27.21 -11.87
N GLN A 281 -8.58 26.50 -11.98
CA GLN A 281 -7.84 25.96 -10.85
C GLN A 281 -6.36 25.88 -11.20
N ILE A 282 -5.52 26.10 -10.20
CA ILE A 282 -4.08 25.86 -10.25
C ILE A 282 -3.76 24.87 -9.13
N GLN A 283 -2.89 23.91 -9.42
CA GLN A 283 -2.27 23.03 -8.43
C GLN A 283 -0.76 23.22 -8.49
N ALA A 284 -0.10 23.07 -7.35
CA ALA A 284 1.35 23.23 -7.22
C ALA A 284 1.98 21.94 -6.68
N SER A 285 3.07 21.51 -7.31
CA SER A 285 4.03 20.56 -6.73
C SER A 285 5.11 21.34 -5.97
N GLY A 286 6.20 20.67 -5.55
CA GLY A 286 7.33 21.30 -4.86
C GLY A 286 7.91 22.49 -5.64
N TYR A 287 8.02 22.40 -6.97
CA TYR A 287 8.65 23.42 -7.82
C TYR A 287 7.98 23.64 -9.19
N ALA A 288 6.76 23.11 -9.41
CA ALA A 288 6.02 23.33 -10.65
C ALA A 288 4.53 23.60 -10.40
N PHE A 289 3.86 24.16 -11.42
CA PHE A 289 2.44 24.44 -11.42
C PHE A 289 1.73 23.74 -12.58
N ALA A 290 0.48 23.36 -12.35
CA ALA A 290 -0.45 22.87 -13.37
C ALA A 290 -1.79 23.63 -13.27
N ALA A 291 -2.17 24.31 -14.34
CA ALA A 291 -3.44 25.03 -14.45
C ALA A 291 -4.44 24.24 -15.30
N VAL A 292 -5.69 24.14 -14.83
CA VAL A 292 -6.81 23.65 -15.65
C VAL A 292 -7.60 24.85 -16.18
N LEU A 293 -7.72 24.93 -17.50
CA LEU A 293 -8.47 25.96 -18.20
C LEU A 293 -9.96 25.62 -18.24
N GLY A 294 -10.81 26.61 -18.50
CA GLY A 294 -12.27 26.43 -18.57
C GLY A 294 -12.76 25.50 -19.68
N ASP A 295 -11.90 25.12 -20.64
CA ASP A 295 -12.18 24.11 -21.66
C ASP A 295 -11.72 22.69 -21.26
N GLY A 296 -11.17 22.51 -20.05
CA GLY A 296 -10.65 21.25 -19.53
C GLY A 296 -9.26 20.86 -20.05
N SER A 297 -8.55 21.76 -20.74
CA SER A 297 -7.14 21.58 -21.08
C SER A 297 -6.22 21.96 -19.92
N VAL A 298 -4.98 21.46 -19.96
CA VAL A 298 -3.98 21.65 -18.89
C VAL A 298 -2.75 22.37 -19.43
N VAL A 299 -2.28 23.36 -18.69
CA VAL A 299 -1.04 24.10 -18.95
C VAL A 299 -0.12 23.93 -17.74
N THR A 300 1.11 23.48 -17.96
CA THR A 300 2.13 23.27 -16.92
C THR A 300 3.32 24.21 -17.12
N TRP A 301 3.97 24.59 -16.02
CA TRP A 301 5.22 25.37 -16.03
C TRP A 301 6.00 25.19 -14.72
N GLY A 302 7.27 25.61 -14.70
CA GLY A 302 8.20 25.42 -13.58
C GLY A 302 9.22 24.34 -13.87
N LEU A 303 9.76 23.71 -12.83
CA LEU A 303 10.82 22.71 -12.98
C LEU A 303 10.30 21.46 -13.71
N ALA A 304 10.94 21.09 -14.82
CA ALA A 304 10.49 19.95 -15.65
C ALA A 304 10.48 18.62 -14.89
N ALA A 305 11.46 18.39 -14.00
CA ALA A 305 11.53 17.18 -13.18
C ALA A 305 10.33 17.01 -12.24
N ASP A 306 9.69 18.12 -11.85
CA ASP A 306 8.63 18.13 -10.83
C ASP A 306 7.24 18.26 -11.45
N GLY A 307 7.15 17.93 -12.75
CA GLY A 307 5.91 17.97 -13.52
C GLY A 307 5.65 19.29 -14.27
N GLY A 308 6.64 20.19 -14.32
CA GLY A 308 6.57 21.43 -15.11
C GLY A 308 6.59 21.22 -16.62
N ASP A 309 6.88 20.00 -17.09
CA ASP A 309 6.75 19.58 -18.50
C ASP A 309 5.76 18.41 -18.63
N SER A 310 4.56 18.70 -19.14
CA SER A 310 3.55 17.68 -19.48
C SER A 310 3.58 17.25 -20.95
N GLY A 311 4.60 17.66 -21.73
CA GLY A 311 4.66 17.48 -23.18
C GLY A 311 4.47 16.03 -23.65
N ALA A 312 5.03 15.06 -22.90
CA ALA A 312 4.88 13.63 -23.20
C ALA A 312 3.43 13.14 -23.11
N VAL A 313 2.64 13.69 -22.18
CA VAL A 313 1.25 13.27 -21.89
C VAL A 313 0.20 14.27 -22.37
N GLN A 314 0.61 15.40 -22.95
CA GLN A 314 -0.29 16.50 -23.33
C GLN A 314 -1.45 16.07 -24.23
N HIS A 315 -1.22 15.07 -25.09
CA HIS A 315 -2.25 14.52 -25.98
C HIS A 315 -3.37 13.77 -25.24
N GLN A 316 -3.10 13.29 -24.02
CA GLN A 316 -4.01 12.56 -23.13
C GLN A 316 -4.76 13.49 -22.17
N LEU A 317 -4.22 14.67 -21.85
CA LEU A 317 -4.81 15.65 -20.93
C LEU A 317 -5.96 16.45 -21.57
N LYS A 318 -7.07 15.77 -21.86
CA LYS A 318 -8.29 16.36 -22.44
C LYS A 318 -9.48 16.14 -21.53
N ASN A 319 -10.34 17.14 -21.39
CA ASN A 319 -11.50 17.11 -20.49
C ASN A 319 -11.11 16.80 -19.04
N VAL A 320 -10.01 17.37 -18.57
CA VAL A 320 -9.52 17.20 -17.19
C VAL A 320 -10.51 17.87 -16.23
N GLN A 321 -10.99 17.10 -15.26
CA GLN A 321 -11.91 17.58 -14.24
C GLN A 321 -11.15 18.08 -13.00
N GLN A 322 -10.09 17.38 -12.63
CA GLN A 322 -9.32 17.65 -11.42
C GLN A 322 -7.87 17.26 -11.62
N ILE A 323 -6.95 18.04 -11.05
CA ILE A 323 -5.54 17.70 -10.90
C ILE A 323 -5.24 17.57 -9.41
N GLN A 324 -4.39 16.63 -9.04
CA GLN A 324 -3.77 16.50 -7.73
C GLN A 324 -2.25 16.50 -7.89
N ALA A 325 -1.55 17.12 -6.95
CA ALA A 325 -0.09 17.21 -6.94
C ALA A 325 0.49 16.32 -5.84
N ALA A 326 1.61 15.68 -6.16
CA ALA A 326 2.59 15.13 -5.23
C ALA A 326 3.82 16.05 -5.21
N ASP A 327 4.85 15.70 -4.42
CA ASP A 327 6.04 16.55 -4.26
C ASP A 327 6.72 16.88 -5.60
N SER A 328 6.85 15.88 -6.49
CA SER A 328 7.49 16.06 -7.82
C SER A 328 6.66 15.51 -8.99
N ALA A 329 5.34 15.32 -8.80
CA ALA A 329 4.47 14.74 -9.83
C ALA A 329 3.04 15.27 -9.77
N PHE A 330 2.28 15.06 -10.84
CA PHE A 330 0.87 15.37 -10.92
C PHE A 330 0.06 14.17 -11.42
N ALA A 331 -1.20 14.10 -10.98
CA ALA A 331 -2.20 13.17 -11.48
C ALA A 331 -3.47 13.94 -11.89
N ALA A 332 -3.93 13.75 -13.12
CA ALA A 332 -5.16 14.32 -13.65
C ALA A 332 -6.26 13.26 -13.75
N ILE A 333 -7.48 13.59 -13.32
CA ILE A 333 -8.69 12.79 -13.55
C ILE A 333 -9.41 13.35 -14.78
N LEU A 334 -9.62 12.50 -15.77
CA LEU A 334 -10.33 12.83 -17.01
C LEU A 334 -11.84 12.66 -16.85
N GLY A 335 -12.62 13.33 -17.70
CA GLY A 335 -14.09 13.28 -17.65
C GLY A 335 -14.72 11.91 -17.89
N ASP A 336 -13.96 10.93 -18.40
CA ASP A 336 -14.38 9.53 -18.56
C ASP A 336 -14.06 8.65 -17.33
N GLY A 337 -13.44 9.21 -16.30
CA GLY A 337 -13.03 8.52 -15.08
C GLY A 337 -11.65 7.86 -15.14
N SER A 338 -10.94 7.94 -16.27
CA SER A 338 -9.53 7.54 -16.36
C SER A 338 -8.61 8.59 -15.74
N PHE A 339 -7.35 8.23 -15.49
CA PHE A 339 -6.35 9.15 -14.95
C PHE A 339 -5.02 9.08 -15.71
N VAL A 340 -4.32 10.21 -15.72
CA VAL A 340 -3.02 10.40 -16.38
C VAL A 340 -2.07 11.01 -15.37
N THR A 341 -0.86 10.45 -15.24
CA THR A 341 0.20 10.99 -14.38
C THR A 341 1.36 11.51 -15.20
N TRP A 342 2.10 12.49 -14.65
CA TRP A 342 3.38 12.95 -15.20
C TRP A 342 4.25 13.57 -14.10
N GLY A 343 5.53 13.78 -14.40
CA GLY A 343 6.56 14.19 -13.44
C GLY A 343 7.53 13.05 -13.13
N THR A 344 8.23 13.13 -12.00
CA THR A 344 9.23 12.14 -11.63
C THR A 344 8.58 10.77 -11.37
N ALA A 345 9.09 9.73 -12.04
CA ALA A 345 8.55 8.37 -11.94
C ALA A 345 8.54 7.82 -10.50
N ALA A 346 9.57 8.15 -9.71
CA ALA A 346 9.70 7.74 -8.31
C ALA A 346 8.61 8.34 -7.40
N ASP A 347 8.07 9.51 -7.76
CA ASP A 347 7.08 10.26 -6.97
C ASP A 347 5.65 10.09 -7.54
N GLY A 348 5.42 9.03 -8.32
CA GLY A 348 4.11 8.71 -8.91
C GLY A 348 3.87 9.26 -10.31
N GLY A 349 4.90 9.82 -10.96
CA GLY A 349 4.80 10.34 -12.33
C GLY A 349 4.61 9.27 -13.41
N ASP A 350 4.94 7.99 -13.13
CA ASP A 350 4.80 6.87 -14.06
C ASP A 350 3.67 5.92 -13.64
N SER A 351 2.53 6.02 -14.33
CA SER A 351 1.38 5.12 -14.14
C SER A 351 1.35 3.93 -15.11
N SER A 352 2.39 3.70 -15.92
CA SER A 352 2.39 2.65 -16.97
C SER A 352 2.09 1.26 -16.39
N ALA A 353 2.69 0.92 -15.24
CA ALA A 353 2.46 -0.34 -14.53
C ALA A 353 0.99 -0.55 -14.08
N VAL A 354 0.21 0.53 -13.93
CA VAL A 354 -1.22 0.49 -13.57
C VAL A 354 -2.11 0.57 -14.82
N GLN A 355 -1.70 1.32 -15.84
CA GLN A 355 -2.40 1.47 -17.12
C GLN A 355 -2.38 0.18 -17.97
N ASP A 356 -1.31 -0.61 -17.89
CA ASP A 356 -1.20 -1.90 -18.61
C ASP A 356 -2.26 -2.93 -18.18
N ARG A 357 -2.86 -2.78 -16.99
CA ARG A 357 -4.02 -3.59 -16.59
C ARG A 357 -5.31 -3.18 -17.29
N SER A 358 -5.47 -1.90 -17.66
CA SER A 358 -6.68 -1.39 -18.31
C SER A 358 -6.70 -1.69 -19.81
N ALA A 359 -5.55 -1.63 -20.50
CA ALA A 359 -5.46 -1.96 -21.92
C ALA A 359 -5.66 -3.46 -22.18
N LEU A 360 -5.12 -4.32 -21.31
CA LEU A 360 -5.44 -5.75 -21.29
C LEU A 360 -6.93 -5.97 -20.98
N LEU A 361 -7.51 -5.29 -19.99
CA LEU A 361 -8.95 -5.42 -19.70
C LEU A 361 -9.84 -4.98 -20.87
N GLN A 362 -9.50 -3.92 -21.60
CA GLN A 362 -10.29 -3.41 -22.73
C GLN A 362 -10.15 -4.29 -23.98
N HIS A 363 -8.92 -4.69 -24.35
CA HIS A 363 -8.69 -5.64 -25.44
C HIS A 363 -9.41 -6.97 -25.16
N TRP A 364 -9.36 -7.47 -23.92
CA TRP A 364 -10.03 -8.70 -23.53
C TRP A 364 -11.56 -8.54 -23.45
N HIS A 365 -12.08 -7.37 -23.07
CA HIS A 365 -13.52 -7.08 -23.15
C HIS A 365 -13.99 -7.05 -24.61
N ASP A 366 -13.23 -6.42 -25.49
CA ASP A 366 -13.54 -6.30 -26.92
C ASP A 366 -13.42 -7.65 -27.64
N GLU A 367 -12.45 -8.50 -27.29
CA GLU A 367 -12.34 -9.87 -27.81
C GLU A 367 -13.48 -10.77 -27.32
N VAL A 368 -13.84 -10.69 -26.03
CA VAL A 368 -14.97 -11.45 -25.46
C VAL A 368 -16.30 -10.97 -26.04
N MET A 369 -16.45 -9.68 -26.30
CA MET A 369 -17.64 -9.11 -26.94
C MET A 369 -17.68 -9.44 -28.44
N CYS A 370 -16.53 -9.44 -29.14
CA CYS A 370 -16.40 -9.91 -30.52
C CYS A 370 -16.79 -11.38 -30.64
N LEU A 371 -16.27 -12.26 -29.78
CA LEU A 371 -16.62 -13.68 -29.73
C LEU A 371 -18.09 -13.91 -29.37
N ARG A 372 -18.70 -13.07 -28.51
CA ARG A 372 -20.15 -13.11 -28.23
C ARG A 372 -20.98 -12.68 -29.44
N GLN A 373 -20.51 -11.70 -30.20
CA GLN A 373 -21.19 -11.16 -31.38
C GLN A 373 -21.07 -12.12 -32.58
N GLU A 374 -19.92 -12.75 -32.77
CA GLU A 374 -19.70 -13.83 -33.75
C GLU A 374 -20.53 -15.06 -33.38
N LYS A 375 -20.59 -15.44 -32.10
CA LYS A 375 -21.48 -16.51 -31.62
C LYS A 375 -22.95 -16.19 -31.88
N ALA A 376 -23.39 -14.95 -31.66
CA ALA A 376 -24.75 -14.51 -31.96
C ALA A 376 -25.03 -14.49 -33.47
N ALA A 377 -24.07 -14.09 -34.29
CA ALA A 377 -24.16 -14.11 -35.74
C ALA A 377 -24.22 -15.54 -36.31
N CYS A 378 -23.41 -16.48 -35.78
CA CYS A 378 -23.47 -17.89 -36.13
C CYS A 378 -24.79 -18.54 -35.69
N LEU A 379 -25.33 -18.19 -34.52
CA LEU A 379 -26.66 -18.62 -34.08
C LEU A 379 -27.78 -18.07 -34.97
N ALA A 380 -27.71 -16.80 -35.38
CA ALA A 380 -28.68 -16.20 -36.30
C ALA A 380 -28.57 -16.77 -37.72
N ALA A 381 -27.36 -17.06 -38.21
CA ALA A 381 -27.13 -17.75 -39.46
C ALA A 381 -27.68 -19.18 -39.43
N TRP A 382 -27.47 -19.91 -38.32
CA TRP A 382 -28.05 -21.23 -38.06
C TRP A 382 -29.59 -21.19 -38.07
N GLU A 383 -30.22 -20.23 -37.40
CA GLU A 383 -31.69 -20.09 -37.41
C GLU A 383 -32.23 -19.72 -38.80
N SER A 384 -31.51 -18.86 -39.53
CA SER A 384 -31.85 -18.46 -40.90
C SER A 384 -31.75 -19.63 -41.89
N GLU A 385 -30.69 -20.43 -41.80
CA GLU A 385 -30.47 -21.58 -42.68
C GLU A 385 -31.44 -22.71 -42.36
N LYS A 386 -31.73 -22.97 -41.08
CA LYS A 386 -32.79 -23.89 -40.64
C LYS A 386 -34.17 -23.47 -41.15
N LEU A 387 -34.46 -22.17 -41.17
CA LEU A 387 -35.72 -21.63 -41.69
C LEU A 387 -35.77 -21.69 -43.23
N SER A 388 -34.64 -21.44 -43.90
CA SER A 388 -34.48 -21.55 -45.35
C SER A 388 -34.68 -23.00 -45.81
N MET A 389 -34.08 -23.97 -45.13
CA MET A 389 -34.26 -25.40 -45.41
C MET A 389 -35.70 -25.87 -45.15
N ARG A 390 -36.37 -25.36 -44.11
CA ARG A 390 -37.81 -25.62 -43.89
C ARG A 390 -38.67 -25.06 -45.02
N LYS A 391 -38.38 -23.85 -45.51
CA LYS A 391 -39.08 -23.25 -46.66
C LYS A 391 -38.81 -24.03 -47.95
N TRP A 392 -37.57 -24.42 -48.20
CA TRP A 392 -37.19 -25.24 -49.35
C TRP A 392 -37.87 -26.61 -49.33
N GLY A 393 -37.92 -27.27 -48.17
CA GLY A 393 -38.66 -28.52 -47.99
C GLY A 393 -40.16 -28.36 -48.24
N GLN A 394 -40.78 -27.28 -47.72
CA GLN A 394 -42.19 -26.99 -47.95
C GLN A 394 -42.50 -26.68 -49.43
N GLU A 395 -41.63 -25.94 -50.10
CA GLU A 395 -41.79 -25.59 -51.52
C GLU A 395 -41.57 -26.81 -52.43
N THR A 396 -40.60 -27.66 -52.09
CA THR A 396 -40.37 -28.93 -52.80
C THR A 396 -41.56 -29.88 -52.62
N ILE A 397 -42.13 -29.98 -51.41
CA ILE A 397 -43.38 -30.72 -51.16
C ILE A 397 -44.55 -30.12 -51.96
N ARG A 398 -44.64 -28.78 -52.06
CA ARG A 398 -45.69 -28.10 -52.82
C ARG A 398 -45.57 -28.39 -54.31
N ARG A 399 -44.34 -28.35 -54.85
CA ARG A 399 -44.03 -28.64 -56.25
C ARG A 399 -44.30 -30.10 -56.58
N LEU A 400 -43.89 -31.02 -55.72
CA LEU A 400 -44.18 -32.45 -55.88
C LEU A 400 -45.69 -32.76 -55.77
N LYS A 401 -46.43 -32.06 -54.91
CA LYS A 401 -47.90 -32.15 -54.87
C LYS A 401 -48.56 -31.59 -56.13
N ALA A 402 -48.02 -30.49 -56.69
CA ALA A 402 -48.51 -29.91 -57.93
C ALA A 402 -48.20 -30.81 -59.14
N GLU A 403 -47.03 -31.43 -59.20
CA GLU A 403 -46.66 -32.42 -60.22
C GLU A 403 -47.50 -33.69 -60.11
N LEU A 404 -47.78 -34.15 -58.89
CA LEU A 404 -48.71 -35.26 -58.65
C LEU A 404 -50.13 -34.91 -59.12
N ALA A 405 -50.61 -33.71 -58.82
CA ALA A 405 -51.91 -33.21 -59.27
C ALA A 405 -51.97 -32.99 -60.79
N ALA A 406 -50.87 -32.57 -61.42
CA ALA A 406 -50.75 -32.44 -62.87
C ALA A 406 -50.77 -33.81 -63.55
N ARG A 407 -50.09 -34.81 -62.98
CA ARG A 407 -50.13 -36.19 -63.47
C ARG A 407 -51.47 -36.87 -63.24
N ASP A 408 -52.17 -36.56 -62.15
CA ASP A 408 -53.55 -36.99 -61.94
C ASP A 408 -54.51 -36.31 -62.94
N LYS A 409 -54.24 -35.05 -63.33
CA LYS A 409 -54.95 -34.35 -64.42
C LYS A 409 -54.65 -34.92 -65.80
N GLU A 410 -53.40 -35.26 -66.11
CA GLU A 410 -53.02 -35.95 -67.35
C GLU A 410 -53.64 -37.35 -67.40
N ALA A 411 -53.67 -38.08 -66.29
CA ALA A 411 -54.37 -39.36 -66.19
C ALA A 411 -55.90 -39.21 -66.32
N ALA A 412 -56.49 -38.10 -65.85
CA ALA A 412 -57.90 -37.78 -66.04
C ALA A 412 -58.20 -37.33 -67.49
N ALA A 413 -57.30 -36.58 -68.12
CA ALA A 413 -57.38 -36.18 -69.53
C ALA A 413 -57.21 -37.39 -70.46
N ALA A 414 -56.27 -38.30 -70.17
CA ALA A 414 -56.15 -39.58 -70.87
C ALA A 414 -57.39 -40.47 -70.66
N ARG A 415 -58.05 -40.40 -69.50
CA ARG A 415 -59.36 -41.05 -69.28
C ARG A 415 -60.50 -40.40 -70.07
N GLU A 416 -60.47 -39.08 -70.27
CA GLU A 416 -61.41 -38.38 -71.16
C GLU A 416 -61.09 -38.61 -72.64
N GLU A 417 -59.83 -38.74 -73.03
CA GLU A 417 -59.39 -39.05 -74.40
C GLU A 417 -59.77 -40.49 -74.77
N VAL A 418 -59.59 -41.46 -73.84
CA VAL A 418 -60.14 -42.83 -73.94
C VAL A 418 -61.68 -42.86 -73.89
N ARG A 419 -62.33 -41.82 -73.34
CA ARG A 419 -63.80 -41.66 -73.33
C ARG A 419 -64.32 -40.94 -74.58
N ALA A 420 -63.50 -40.13 -75.24
CA ALA A 420 -63.79 -39.40 -76.48
C ALA A 420 -63.46 -40.23 -77.73
N GLU A 421 -62.51 -41.17 -77.66
CA GLU A 421 -62.34 -42.24 -78.66
C GLU A 421 -63.42 -43.33 -78.58
N ARG A 422 -64.35 -43.23 -77.63
CA ARG A 422 -65.51 -44.13 -77.45
C ARG A 422 -66.78 -43.69 -78.20
N GLU A 423 -66.70 -42.68 -79.07
CA GLU A 423 -67.81 -42.21 -79.93
C GLU A 423 -67.57 -42.41 -81.44
N THR A 424 -66.82 -43.44 -81.84
CA THR A 424 -66.96 -44.05 -83.17
C THR A 424 -67.19 -45.57 -83.05
N ASP A 425 -68.39 -45.98 -83.41
CA ASP A 425 -69.06 -47.24 -83.07
C ASP A 425 -68.58 -48.48 -83.85
N GLU A 426 -67.33 -48.52 -84.32
CA GLU A 426 -66.81 -49.62 -85.16
C GLU A 426 -65.65 -50.43 -84.56
N VAL A 427 -64.97 -49.94 -83.52
CA VAL A 427 -63.82 -50.67 -82.92
C VAL A 427 -64.24 -51.63 -81.78
N LEU A 428 -65.37 -51.37 -81.12
CA LEU A 428 -65.91 -52.21 -80.03
C LEU A 428 -66.51 -53.55 -80.52
N HIS A 429 -66.80 -53.70 -81.82
CA HIS A 429 -67.36 -54.95 -82.34
C HIS A 429 -66.28 -55.99 -82.69
N ILE A 430 -65.10 -55.56 -83.13
CA ILE A 430 -64.02 -56.45 -83.57
C ILE A 430 -63.23 -57.03 -82.38
N LEU A 431 -63.07 -56.28 -81.28
CA LEU A 431 -62.30 -56.72 -80.11
C LEU A 431 -63.03 -57.72 -79.20
N ARG A 432 -64.37 -57.86 -79.31
CA ARG A 432 -65.13 -58.88 -78.56
C ARG A 432 -65.15 -60.26 -79.20
N GLN A 433 -64.66 -60.42 -80.43
CA GLN A 433 -64.88 -61.65 -81.18
C GLN A 433 -63.76 -62.70 -81.10
N TYR A 434 -62.55 -62.38 -80.60
CA TYR A 434 -61.48 -63.40 -80.57
C TYR A 434 -60.52 -63.41 -79.38
N TRP A 435 -60.49 -62.39 -78.53
CA TRP A 435 -59.94 -62.57 -77.18
C TRP A 435 -61.09 -63.02 -76.29
N GLY A 436 -61.29 -64.35 -76.26
CA GLY A 436 -62.21 -64.96 -75.29
C GLY A 436 -61.81 -64.56 -73.87
N ASP A 437 -62.84 -64.37 -73.04
CA ASP A 437 -62.87 -64.01 -71.63
C ASP A 437 -61.70 -64.53 -70.77
N ASP A 438 -60.52 -63.90 -70.88
CA ASP A 438 -59.47 -64.00 -69.86
C ASP A 438 -59.21 -62.62 -69.26
N ASP A 439 -60.24 -62.13 -68.57
CA ASP A 439 -60.28 -60.96 -67.67
C ASP A 439 -59.15 -60.98 -66.62
N ARG A 440 -58.49 -62.15 -66.44
CA ARG A 440 -57.33 -62.34 -65.57
C ARG A 440 -56.05 -61.72 -66.12
N GLN A 441 -55.84 -61.66 -67.44
CA GLN A 441 -54.58 -61.16 -67.99
C GLN A 441 -54.50 -59.62 -67.89
N TRP A 442 -55.64 -58.94 -68.09
CA TRP A 442 -55.76 -57.48 -67.96
C TRP A 442 -55.75 -57.02 -66.49
N GLN A 443 -56.44 -57.75 -65.59
CA GLN A 443 -56.35 -57.49 -64.14
C GLN A 443 -54.95 -57.79 -63.58
N ALA A 444 -54.26 -58.82 -64.08
CA ALA A 444 -52.88 -59.12 -63.67
C ALA A 444 -51.89 -58.02 -64.08
N GLU A 445 -52.05 -57.41 -65.25
CA GLU A 445 -51.21 -56.27 -65.68
C GLU A 445 -51.54 -54.98 -64.93
N ALA A 446 -52.82 -54.68 -64.67
CA ALA A 446 -53.24 -53.53 -63.86
C ALA A 446 -52.77 -53.64 -62.39
N ASP A 447 -52.88 -54.83 -61.79
CA ASP A 447 -52.37 -55.12 -60.45
C ASP A 447 -50.84 -55.11 -60.41
N SER A 448 -50.16 -55.57 -61.46
CA SER A 448 -48.70 -55.49 -61.61
C SER A 448 -48.20 -54.04 -61.66
N LEU A 449 -48.93 -53.17 -62.38
CA LEU A 449 -48.63 -51.75 -62.45
C LEU A 449 -48.88 -51.05 -61.11
N GLN A 450 -49.96 -51.39 -60.42
CA GLN A 450 -50.30 -50.81 -59.12
C GLN A 450 -49.33 -51.27 -58.02
N ARG A 451 -48.91 -52.54 -58.03
CA ARG A 451 -47.87 -53.07 -57.13
C ARG A 451 -46.50 -52.45 -57.42
N SER A 452 -46.14 -52.26 -58.69
CA SER A 452 -44.91 -51.53 -59.06
C SER A 452 -44.96 -50.07 -58.61
N LYS A 453 -46.13 -49.42 -58.69
CA LYS A 453 -46.33 -48.04 -58.24
C LYS A 453 -46.24 -47.88 -56.72
N VAL A 454 -46.77 -48.83 -55.95
CA VAL A 454 -46.66 -48.85 -54.48
C VAL A 454 -45.22 -49.18 -54.06
N ALA A 455 -44.58 -50.17 -54.69
CA ALA A 455 -43.20 -50.54 -54.42
C ALA A 455 -42.20 -49.41 -54.72
N LEU A 456 -42.39 -48.68 -55.83
CA LEU A 456 -41.61 -47.48 -56.13
C LEU A 456 -41.86 -46.35 -55.12
N ARG A 457 -43.08 -46.20 -54.60
CA ARG A 457 -43.39 -45.20 -53.56
C ARG A 457 -42.73 -45.53 -52.22
N GLU A 458 -42.78 -46.79 -51.80
CA GLU A 458 -42.18 -47.25 -50.55
C GLU A 458 -40.65 -47.24 -50.62
N GLN A 459 -40.05 -47.65 -51.75
CA GLN A 459 -38.60 -47.54 -51.96
C GLN A 459 -38.13 -46.09 -51.97
N TRP A 460 -38.91 -45.18 -52.54
CA TRP A 460 -38.55 -43.76 -52.57
C TRP A 460 -38.73 -43.08 -51.21
N GLN A 461 -39.75 -43.47 -50.43
CA GLN A 461 -39.99 -42.94 -49.09
C GLN A 461 -38.92 -43.41 -48.09
N VAL A 462 -38.54 -44.70 -48.12
CA VAL A 462 -37.45 -45.25 -47.30
C VAL A 462 -36.09 -44.68 -47.71
N ALA A 463 -35.83 -44.47 -49.01
CA ALA A 463 -34.57 -43.89 -49.48
C ALA A 463 -34.43 -42.39 -49.15
N VAL A 464 -35.54 -41.66 -49.03
CA VAL A 464 -35.55 -40.25 -48.63
C VAL A 464 -35.43 -40.10 -47.12
N GLU A 465 -36.09 -40.94 -46.31
CA GLU A 465 -35.98 -40.90 -44.83
C GLU A 465 -34.61 -41.41 -44.34
N ALA A 466 -34.07 -42.50 -44.90
CA ALA A 466 -32.78 -43.07 -44.48
C ALA A 466 -31.57 -42.16 -44.79
N LYS A 467 -31.61 -41.38 -45.89
CA LYS A 467 -30.54 -40.41 -46.21
C LYS A 467 -30.62 -39.13 -45.39
N PHE A 468 -31.78 -38.84 -44.81
CA PHE A 468 -32.03 -37.60 -44.07
C PHE A 468 -31.73 -37.73 -42.58
N ASP A 469 -31.90 -38.92 -41.99
CA ASP A 469 -31.62 -39.14 -40.57
C ASP A 469 -30.13 -39.41 -40.28
N ASP A 470 -29.44 -40.25 -41.06
CA ASP A 470 -28.05 -40.65 -40.74
C ASP A 470 -27.04 -39.50 -40.89
N ASP A 471 -27.16 -38.71 -41.97
CA ASP A 471 -26.22 -37.61 -42.27
C ASP A 471 -26.46 -36.39 -41.36
N LEU A 472 -27.72 -36.14 -40.99
CA LEU A 472 -28.11 -35.06 -40.08
C LEU A 472 -27.73 -35.38 -38.63
N MET A 473 -27.92 -36.62 -38.18
CA MET A 473 -27.58 -37.05 -36.82
C MET A 473 -26.06 -37.17 -36.63
N ALA A 474 -25.32 -37.63 -37.65
CA ALA A 474 -23.85 -37.64 -37.62
C ALA A 474 -23.27 -36.23 -37.52
N ARG A 475 -23.85 -35.26 -38.25
CA ARG A 475 -23.44 -33.84 -38.21
C ARG A 475 -23.82 -33.17 -36.89
N MET A 476 -25.00 -33.49 -36.34
CA MET A 476 -25.42 -32.99 -35.03
C MET A 476 -24.55 -33.52 -33.89
N SER A 477 -24.14 -34.79 -33.93
CA SER A 477 -23.22 -35.38 -32.95
C SER A 477 -21.84 -34.73 -33.00
N THR A 478 -21.27 -34.52 -34.20
CA THR A 478 -19.97 -33.85 -34.35
C THR A 478 -20.00 -32.40 -33.83
N LEU A 479 -21.11 -31.69 -34.03
CA LEU A 479 -21.30 -30.33 -33.52
C LEU A 479 -21.49 -30.27 -32.00
N ASP A 480 -22.13 -31.27 -31.38
CA ASP A 480 -22.24 -31.36 -29.91
C ASP A 480 -20.89 -31.70 -29.26
N ASP A 481 -20.06 -32.52 -29.91
CA ASP A 481 -18.69 -32.81 -29.48
C ASP A 481 -17.77 -31.57 -29.58
N GLU A 482 -17.83 -30.81 -30.68
CA GLU A 482 -17.10 -29.55 -30.84
C GLU A 482 -17.50 -28.51 -29.77
N LYS A 483 -18.79 -28.44 -29.42
CA LYS A 483 -19.32 -27.57 -28.37
C LYS A 483 -18.88 -28.00 -26.96
N ALA A 484 -18.73 -29.31 -26.71
CA ALA A 484 -18.23 -29.83 -25.44
C ALA A 484 -16.73 -29.55 -25.27
N GLU A 485 -15.95 -29.68 -26.35
CA GLU A 485 -14.52 -29.39 -26.38
C GLU A 485 -14.23 -27.90 -26.15
N LEU A 486 -14.99 -27.01 -26.80
CA LEU A 486 -14.90 -25.56 -26.55
C LEU A 486 -15.25 -25.17 -25.11
N ARG A 487 -16.20 -25.86 -24.47
CA ARG A 487 -16.53 -25.63 -23.05
C ARG A 487 -15.42 -26.12 -22.13
N ARG A 488 -14.78 -27.24 -22.46
CA ARG A 488 -13.65 -27.79 -21.71
C ARG A 488 -12.45 -26.86 -21.77
N GLN A 489 -12.07 -26.40 -22.97
CA GLN A 489 -11.00 -25.43 -23.16
C GLN A 489 -11.27 -24.12 -22.42
N CYS A 490 -12.50 -23.60 -22.48
CA CYS A 490 -12.88 -22.40 -21.73
C CYS A 490 -12.84 -22.61 -20.20
N HIS A 491 -13.22 -23.80 -19.71
CA HIS A 491 -13.16 -24.13 -18.28
C HIS A 491 -11.73 -24.34 -17.77
N GLU A 492 -10.87 -24.99 -18.57
CA GLU A 492 -9.43 -25.15 -18.29
C GLU A 492 -8.73 -23.79 -18.26
N GLU A 493 -9.03 -22.89 -19.21
CA GLU A 493 -8.48 -21.53 -19.25
C GLU A 493 -8.94 -20.68 -18.05
N VAL A 494 -10.23 -20.76 -17.67
CA VAL A 494 -10.77 -20.08 -16.48
C VAL A 494 -10.18 -20.63 -15.17
N THR A 495 -9.88 -21.92 -15.11
CA THR A 495 -9.23 -22.55 -13.95
C THR A 495 -7.77 -22.12 -13.85
N ARG A 496 -7.04 -22.07 -14.97
CA ARG A 496 -5.68 -21.51 -15.04
C ARG A 496 -5.63 -20.04 -14.57
N LEU A 497 -6.63 -19.24 -14.96
CA LEU A 497 -6.77 -17.84 -14.55
C LEU A 497 -7.16 -17.66 -13.08
N LEU A 498 -7.83 -18.66 -12.47
CA LEU A 498 -8.09 -18.68 -11.02
C LEU A 498 -6.83 -19.09 -10.24
N GLU A 499 -5.99 -19.97 -10.79
CA GLU A 499 -4.69 -20.36 -10.21
C GLU A 499 -3.65 -19.21 -10.26
N GLU A 500 -3.60 -18.42 -11.34
CA GLU A 500 -2.75 -17.22 -11.43
C GLU A 500 -3.17 -16.10 -10.46
N LYS A 501 -4.46 -16.03 -10.10
CA LYS A 501 -4.98 -15.08 -9.11
C LYS A 501 -4.67 -15.50 -7.66
N ASP A 502 -4.26 -16.75 -7.43
CA ASP A 502 -4.07 -17.35 -6.11
C ASP A 502 -2.60 -17.44 -5.65
N GLN A 503 -1.65 -16.81 -6.36
CA GLN A 503 -0.20 -16.86 -6.03
C GLN A 503 0.17 -16.31 -4.63
N LEU A 504 -0.71 -15.54 -3.98
CA LEU A 504 -0.48 -15.04 -2.61
C LEU A 504 -1.07 -15.94 -1.51
N LYS A 505 -1.71 -17.07 -1.84
CA LYS A 505 -2.36 -17.94 -0.85
C LYS A 505 -1.47 -19.06 -0.30
N ASN A 506 -0.30 -19.32 -0.90
CA ASN A 506 0.55 -20.48 -0.58
C ASN A 506 2.04 -20.11 -0.40
N VAL A 507 2.30 -19.01 0.32
CA VAL A 507 3.66 -18.56 0.62
C VAL A 507 4.26 -19.39 1.76
N GLN A 508 5.37 -20.06 1.49
CA GLN A 508 6.09 -20.88 2.48
C GLN A 508 7.04 -20.05 3.34
N GLN A 509 7.74 -19.09 2.72
CA GLN A 509 8.71 -18.23 3.40
C GLN A 509 8.84 -16.89 2.65
N ILE A 510 8.94 -15.79 3.39
CA ILE A 510 9.22 -14.45 2.84
C ILE A 510 10.53 -13.96 3.44
N GLN A 511 11.40 -13.40 2.60
CA GLN A 511 12.61 -12.72 2.99
C GLN A 511 12.60 -11.29 2.44
N GLY A 512 12.83 -10.29 3.30
CA GLY A 512 12.96 -8.88 2.91
C GLY A 512 14.40 -8.39 2.95
N SER A 513 14.75 -7.48 2.03
CA SER A 513 15.87 -6.55 2.11
C SER A 513 15.34 -5.15 2.50
N GLN A 514 16.18 -4.11 2.49
CA GLN A 514 15.70 -2.76 2.81
C GLN A 514 14.74 -2.19 1.76
N PHE A 515 14.89 -2.61 0.50
CA PHE A 515 14.19 -2.00 -0.65
C PHE A 515 13.35 -3.00 -1.47
N ALA A 516 13.39 -4.29 -1.16
CA ALA A 516 12.70 -5.34 -1.91
C ALA A 516 12.37 -6.57 -1.06
N PHE A 517 11.50 -7.43 -1.60
CA PHE A 517 11.09 -8.69 -0.98
C PHE A 517 11.16 -9.85 -1.97
N ALA A 518 11.39 -11.05 -1.44
CA ALA A 518 11.32 -12.31 -2.17
C ALA A 518 10.51 -13.34 -1.37
N ALA A 519 9.55 -13.99 -2.02
CA ALA A 519 8.72 -15.03 -1.44
C ALA A 519 8.94 -16.37 -2.14
N ILE A 520 9.12 -17.44 -1.36
CA ILE A 520 9.12 -18.82 -1.83
C ILE A 520 7.68 -19.36 -1.77
N LEU A 521 7.19 -19.85 -2.89
CA LEU A 521 5.88 -20.50 -2.99
C LEU A 521 5.99 -22.00 -2.70
N HIS A 522 4.87 -22.64 -2.37
CA HIS A 522 4.80 -24.07 -2.03
C HIS A 522 5.30 -25.04 -3.12
N ASP A 523 5.33 -24.58 -4.37
CA ASP A 523 5.88 -25.31 -5.52
C ASP A 523 7.40 -25.10 -5.71
N GLY A 524 8.02 -24.30 -4.82
CA GLY A 524 9.43 -23.96 -4.83
C GLY A 524 9.81 -22.86 -5.82
N SER A 525 8.85 -22.18 -6.45
CA SER A 525 9.09 -20.99 -7.28
C SER A 525 9.25 -19.73 -6.42
N VAL A 526 9.84 -18.67 -6.98
CA VAL A 526 10.12 -17.40 -6.28
C VAL A 526 9.42 -16.24 -6.96
N VAL A 527 8.76 -15.39 -6.17
CA VAL A 527 8.19 -14.12 -6.61
C VAL A 527 8.90 -12.97 -5.90
N THR A 528 9.29 -11.93 -6.65
CA THR A 528 9.97 -10.74 -6.12
C THR A 528 9.18 -9.47 -6.40
N TRP A 529 9.30 -8.48 -5.52
CA TRP A 529 8.71 -7.15 -5.71
C TRP A 529 9.48 -6.09 -4.90
N GLY A 530 9.42 -4.82 -5.33
CA GLY A 530 10.14 -3.69 -4.71
C GLY A 530 11.02 -2.94 -5.71
N HIS A 531 12.07 -2.28 -5.23
CA HIS A 531 12.98 -1.52 -6.09
C HIS A 531 13.75 -2.45 -7.03
N ALA A 532 13.59 -2.27 -8.35
CA ALA A 532 14.12 -3.19 -9.36
C ALA A 532 15.64 -3.43 -9.23
N ALA A 533 16.42 -2.36 -9.07
CA ALA A 533 17.88 -2.45 -8.94
C ALA A 533 18.37 -3.12 -7.63
N TYR A 534 17.48 -3.30 -6.64
CA TYR A 534 17.81 -3.83 -5.32
C TYR A 534 17.11 -5.16 -5.02
N GLY A 535 16.83 -5.92 -6.08
CA GLY A 535 16.29 -7.28 -6.01
C GLY A 535 14.76 -7.37 -6.08
N GLY A 536 14.08 -6.25 -6.36
CA GLY A 536 12.63 -6.21 -6.61
C GLY A 536 12.24 -6.75 -8.00
N GLU A 537 13.22 -7.01 -8.87
CA GLU A 537 13.03 -7.69 -10.15
C GLU A 537 13.98 -8.91 -10.23
N SER A 538 13.41 -10.10 -10.41
CA SER A 538 14.17 -11.35 -10.62
C SER A 538 14.03 -11.92 -12.03
N SER A 539 13.46 -11.18 -12.98
CA SER A 539 13.15 -11.64 -14.35
C SER A 539 14.35 -12.28 -15.05
N ALA A 540 15.55 -11.69 -14.89
CA ALA A 540 16.79 -12.17 -15.48
C ALA A 540 17.27 -13.54 -14.97
N VAL A 541 16.84 -13.94 -13.76
CA VAL A 541 17.23 -15.20 -13.12
C VAL A 541 16.04 -16.12 -12.84
N GLN A 542 14.84 -15.73 -13.27
CA GLN A 542 13.58 -16.42 -12.92
C GLN A 542 13.58 -17.90 -13.33
N ASP A 543 14.18 -18.22 -14.47
CA ASP A 543 14.29 -19.60 -14.96
C ASP A 543 15.17 -20.52 -14.09
N GLN A 544 16.08 -19.92 -13.30
CA GLN A 544 17.00 -20.60 -12.41
C GLN A 544 16.42 -20.78 -10.98
N LEU A 545 15.41 -19.98 -10.62
CA LEU A 545 14.76 -19.99 -9.30
C LEU A 545 13.64 -21.05 -9.21
N LYS A 546 13.99 -22.32 -9.42
CA LYS A 546 13.06 -23.46 -9.36
C LYS A 546 13.45 -24.41 -8.22
N ILE A 547 12.50 -24.79 -7.37
CA ILE A 547 12.75 -25.66 -6.21
C ILE A 547 13.73 -24.98 -5.24
N VAL A 548 13.50 -23.70 -4.93
CA VAL A 548 14.33 -22.94 -4.00
C VAL A 548 14.10 -23.43 -2.57
N GLN A 549 15.18 -23.76 -1.87
CA GLN A 549 15.16 -24.29 -0.50
C GLN A 549 15.28 -23.19 0.55
N GLN A 550 16.10 -22.18 0.29
CA GLN A 550 16.36 -21.09 1.22
C GLN A 550 16.74 -19.82 0.48
N ILE A 551 16.24 -18.67 0.93
CA ILE A 551 16.67 -17.34 0.48
C ILE A 551 17.30 -16.58 1.65
N ARG A 552 18.37 -15.84 1.35
CA ARG A 552 18.97 -14.84 2.24
C ARG A 552 19.10 -13.52 1.50
N ALA A 553 18.93 -12.42 2.24
CA ALA A 553 19.03 -11.06 1.71
C ALA A 553 20.20 -10.34 2.39
N SER A 554 20.94 -9.56 1.60
CA SER A 554 21.76 -8.45 2.08
C SER A 554 20.93 -7.16 2.04
N TYR A 555 21.55 -5.99 2.18
CA TYR A 555 20.85 -4.70 2.20
C TYR A 555 20.11 -4.41 0.87
N CYS A 556 20.72 -4.81 -0.25
CA CYS A 556 20.20 -4.57 -1.60
C CYS A 556 20.40 -5.74 -2.59
N ALA A 557 20.71 -6.94 -2.12
CA ALA A 557 20.81 -8.14 -2.97
C ALA A 557 20.26 -9.40 -2.28
N PHE A 558 20.05 -10.46 -3.06
CA PHE A 558 19.53 -11.75 -2.62
C PHE A 558 20.40 -12.91 -3.12
N ALA A 559 20.44 -13.98 -2.33
CA ALA A 559 21.04 -15.26 -2.68
C ALA A 559 20.12 -16.42 -2.29
N ALA A 560 19.90 -17.35 -3.21
CA ALA A 560 19.02 -18.50 -3.05
C ALA A 560 19.78 -19.82 -3.20
N ILE A 561 19.57 -20.77 -2.28
CA ILE A 561 19.98 -22.17 -2.45
C ILE A 561 18.88 -22.87 -3.25
N VAL A 562 19.25 -23.41 -4.40
CA VAL A 562 18.34 -24.14 -5.30
C VAL A 562 18.39 -25.64 -4.96
N GLY A 563 17.38 -26.42 -5.36
CA GLY A 563 17.20 -27.81 -4.96
C GLY A 563 18.36 -28.77 -5.28
N ASP A 564 19.26 -28.40 -6.18
CA ASP A 564 20.49 -29.14 -6.51
C ASP A 564 21.71 -28.76 -5.64
N GLY A 565 21.54 -27.84 -4.68
CA GLY A 565 22.59 -27.34 -3.79
C GLY A 565 23.48 -26.25 -4.39
N SER A 566 23.12 -25.71 -5.56
CA SER A 566 23.76 -24.52 -6.15
C SER A 566 23.16 -23.21 -5.62
N VAL A 567 23.84 -22.08 -5.88
CA VAL A 567 23.39 -20.75 -5.46
C VAL A 567 23.09 -19.86 -6.66
N VAL A 568 21.97 -19.15 -6.60
CA VAL A 568 21.57 -18.12 -7.57
C VAL A 568 21.48 -16.78 -6.84
N THR A 569 22.06 -15.72 -7.42
CA THR A 569 22.06 -14.37 -6.84
C THR A 569 21.43 -13.34 -7.78
N TRP A 570 20.85 -12.28 -7.23
CA TRP A 570 20.32 -11.13 -7.97
C TRP A 570 20.24 -9.87 -7.09
N GLY A 571 20.04 -8.70 -7.71
CA GLY A 571 20.06 -7.40 -7.06
C GLY A 571 21.35 -6.63 -7.31
N ASP A 572 21.75 -5.74 -6.41
CA ASP A 572 22.94 -4.89 -6.60
C ASP A 572 24.23 -5.73 -6.67
N PRO A 573 24.99 -5.68 -7.77
CA PRO A 573 26.24 -6.41 -7.90
C PRO A 573 27.26 -6.09 -6.80
N ALA A 574 27.34 -4.84 -6.34
CA ALA A 574 28.30 -4.41 -5.33
C ALA A 574 27.98 -4.96 -3.93
N ALA A 575 26.72 -5.32 -3.68
CA ALA A 575 26.25 -5.91 -2.42
C ALA A 575 26.07 -7.43 -2.47
N GLY A 576 26.66 -8.08 -3.50
CA GLY A 576 26.64 -9.54 -3.66
C GLY A 576 25.54 -10.08 -4.57
N GLY A 577 24.87 -9.23 -5.35
CA GLY A 577 23.94 -9.64 -6.40
C GLY A 577 24.59 -10.37 -7.57
N ASP A 578 25.91 -10.25 -7.73
CA ASP A 578 26.72 -10.98 -8.71
C ASP A 578 27.70 -11.94 -8.03
N SER A 579 27.45 -13.25 -8.14
CA SER A 579 28.33 -14.33 -7.67
C SER A 579 29.17 -14.97 -8.79
N SER A 580 29.18 -14.43 -10.01
CA SER A 580 29.78 -15.06 -11.18
C SER A 580 31.26 -15.45 -10.99
N ALA A 581 32.03 -14.63 -10.25
CA ALA A 581 33.44 -14.87 -9.96
C ALA A 581 33.70 -16.12 -9.11
N VAL A 582 32.71 -16.57 -8.33
CA VAL A 582 32.82 -17.73 -7.43
C VAL A 582 31.82 -18.84 -7.77
N GLN A 583 31.04 -18.70 -8.84
CA GLN A 583 29.92 -19.59 -9.18
C GLN A 583 30.33 -21.07 -9.28
N ASP A 584 31.52 -21.36 -9.81
CA ASP A 584 32.03 -22.72 -9.92
C ASP A 584 32.28 -23.42 -8.58
N GLN A 585 32.45 -22.63 -7.51
CA GLN A 585 32.71 -23.08 -6.14
C GLN A 585 31.41 -23.21 -5.31
N LEU A 586 30.31 -22.58 -5.74
CA LEU A 586 29.02 -22.59 -5.04
C LEU A 586 28.20 -23.85 -5.37
N LYS A 587 28.75 -25.01 -4.99
CA LYS A 587 28.13 -26.33 -5.19
C LYS A 587 28.03 -27.07 -3.86
N ASN A 588 26.93 -27.80 -3.65
CA ASN A 588 26.63 -28.47 -2.38
C ASN A 588 26.65 -27.51 -1.19
N VAL A 589 26.10 -26.31 -1.36
CA VAL A 589 25.98 -25.30 -0.30
C VAL A 589 24.95 -25.78 0.73
N GLN A 590 25.33 -25.82 2.00
CA GLN A 590 24.43 -26.20 3.09
C GLN A 590 23.80 -24.99 3.79
N GLN A 591 24.54 -23.88 3.88
CA GLN A 591 24.08 -22.68 4.58
C GLN A 591 24.61 -21.42 3.89
N ILE A 592 23.74 -20.41 3.75
CA ILE A 592 24.12 -19.04 3.38
C ILE A 592 23.92 -18.15 4.61
N GLN A 593 24.89 -17.27 4.85
CA GLN A 593 24.81 -16.14 5.76
C GLN A 593 25.12 -14.85 5.00
N ALA A 594 24.46 -13.76 5.37
CA ALA A 594 24.57 -12.46 4.73
C ALA A 594 24.87 -11.38 5.77
N ASN A 595 25.57 -10.34 5.34
CA ASN A 595 25.61 -9.04 6.00
C ASN A 595 25.13 -7.96 5.01
N ASP A 596 25.37 -6.67 5.29
CA ASP A 596 24.80 -5.59 4.47
C ASP A 596 25.24 -5.66 2.99
N CYS A 597 26.47 -6.06 2.70
CA CYS A 597 27.01 -6.03 1.34
C CYS A 597 27.80 -7.28 0.90
N ALA A 598 27.77 -8.36 1.68
CA ALA A 598 28.49 -9.58 1.38
C ALA A 598 27.75 -10.84 1.85
N PHE A 599 28.12 -11.97 1.26
CA PHE A 599 27.60 -13.29 1.59
C PHE A 599 28.75 -14.25 1.91
N ALA A 600 28.47 -15.20 2.80
CA ALA A 600 29.35 -16.30 3.16
C ALA A 600 28.56 -17.62 3.18
N THR A 601 29.13 -18.67 2.60
CA THR A 601 28.53 -20.01 2.56
C THR A 601 29.33 -21.03 3.33
N ILE A 602 28.63 -22.02 3.88
CA ILE A 602 29.23 -23.26 4.36
C ILE A 602 28.91 -24.35 3.32
N LEU A 603 29.93 -24.93 2.73
CA LEU A 603 29.83 -26.04 1.79
C LEU A 603 29.67 -27.38 2.54
N GLY A 604 29.20 -28.42 1.86
CA GLY A 604 29.02 -29.74 2.46
C GLY A 604 30.29 -30.43 3.00
N ASP A 605 31.47 -29.93 2.65
CA ASP A 605 32.76 -30.36 3.19
C ASP A 605 33.24 -29.51 4.38
N GLY A 606 32.46 -28.51 4.80
CA GLY A 606 32.79 -27.59 5.89
C GLY A 606 33.74 -26.44 5.51
N CYS A 607 34.03 -26.24 4.22
CA CYS A 607 34.76 -25.08 3.71
C CYS A 607 33.84 -23.85 3.54
N VAL A 608 34.45 -22.67 3.43
CA VAL A 608 33.74 -21.39 3.27
C VAL A 608 34.10 -20.68 1.98
N VAL A 609 33.07 -20.25 1.25
CA VAL A 609 33.18 -19.38 0.07
C VAL A 609 32.45 -18.07 0.37
N THR A 610 33.05 -16.94 0.01
CA THR A 610 32.47 -15.60 0.21
C THR A 610 32.42 -14.83 -1.10
N TRP A 611 31.49 -13.89 -1.22
CA TRP A 611 31.41 -12.93 -2.32
C TRP A 611 30.70 -11.63 -1.89
N GLY A 612 30.71 -10.63 -2.77
CA GLY A 612 30.22 -9.27 -2.49
C GLY A 612 31.36 -8.31 -2.15
N SER A 613 31.06 -7.27 -1.38
CA SER A 613 32.04 -6.23 -1.03
C SER A 613 33.19 -6.79 -0.20
N ALA A 614 34.42 -6.64 -0.69
CA ALA A 614 35.63 -7.08 0.02
C ALA A 614 35.78 -6.41 1.40
N ALA A 615 35.43 -5.12 1.50
CA ALA A 615 35.44 -4.38 2.76
C ALA A 615 34.45 -4.95 3.80
N HIS A 616 33.41 -5.66 3.34
CA HIS A 616 32.39 -6.28 4.19
C HIS A 616 32.64 -7.78 4.39
N GLY A 617 33.84 -8.29 4.07
CA GLY A 617 34.18 -9.71 4.21
C GLY A 617 33.75 -10.59 3.04
N GLY A 618 33.45 -9.99 1.88
CA GLY A 618 33.25 -10.71 0.62
C GLY A 618 34.52 -11.41 0.10
N ASP A 619 35.70 -11.01 0.59
CA ASP A 619 36.98 -11.71 0.35
C ASP A 619 37.51 -12.30 1.67
N ASN A 620 37.57 -13.64 1.74
CA ASN A 620 38.13 -14.39 2.87
C ASN A 620 39.54 -14.93 2.59
N SER A 621 40.20 -14.54 1.50
CA SER A 621 41.45 -15.14 1.02
C SER A 621 42.58 -15.16 2.07
N ALA A 622 42.63 -14.17 2.96
CA ALA A 622 43.60 -14.06 4.05
C ALA A 622 43.41 -15.10 5.18
N VAL A 623 42.18 -15.56 5.39
CA VAL A 623 41.83 -16.50 6.48
C VAL A 623 41.36 -17.86 5.96
N ARG A 624 41.25 -18.04 4.65
CA ARG A 624 40.74 -19.24 3.96
C ARG A 624 41.36 -20.55 4.46
N ASP A 625 42.66 -20.59 4.73
CA ASP A 625 43.33 -21.81 5.21
C ASP A 625 42.91 -22.22 6.64
N GLN A 626 42.37 -21.28 7.41
CA GLN A 626 41.87 -21.46 8.78
C GLN A 626 40.39 -21.86 8.79
N LEU A 627 39.62 -21.55 7.74
CA LEU A 627 38.18 -21.84 7.62
C LEU A 627 37.91 -23.28 7.15
N LYS A 628 38.31 -24.26 7.97
CA LYS A 628 38.09 -25.69 7.73
C LYS A 628 37.23 -26.28 8.84
N ASN A 629 36.30 -27.17 8.49
CA ASN A 629 35.34 -27.76 9.43
C ASN A 629 34.49 -26.69 10.16
N VAL A 630 34.09 -25.64 9.45
CA VAL A 630 33.25 -24.57 9.98
C VAL A 630 31.88 -25.13 10.34
N GLN A 631 31.42 -24.85 11.57
CA GLN A 631 30.12 -25.32 12.06
C GLN A 631 29.04 -24.25 11.95
N GLN A 632 29.39 -22.99 12.20
CA GLN A 632 28.47 -21.86 12.14
C GLN A 632 29.23 -20.61 11.68
N ILE A 633 28.55 -19.76 10.91
CA ILE A 633 28.98 -18.41 10.59
C ILE A 633 27.93 -17.44 11.13
N GLN A 634 28.38 -16.34 11.72
CA GLN A 634 27.55 -15.22 12.14
C GLN A 634 28.08 -13.94 11.49
N GLY A 635 27.20 -13.13 10.92
CA GLY A 635 27.53 -11.81 10.37
C GLY A 635 27.17 -10.68 11.34
N SER A 636 28.02 -9.65 11.40
CA SER A 636 27.67 -8.28 11.80
C SER A 636 27.32 -7.48 10.53
N GLN A 637 27.21 -6.15 10.59
CA GLN A 637 26.93 -5.29 9.44
C GLN A 637 27.96 -5.43 8.31
N SER A 638 29.25 -5.55 8.66
CA SER A 638 30.35 -5.53 7.68
C SER A 638 31.45 -6.56 7.98
N ALA A 639 31.20 -7.52 8.89
CA ALA A 639 32.17 -8.56 9.22
C ALA A 639 31.49 -9.91 9.47
N PHE A 640 32.30 -10.97 9.49
CA PHE A 640 31.88 -12.33 9.80
C PHE A 640 32.75 -12.95 10.88
N ALA A 641 32.14 -13.82 11.68
CA ALA A 641 32.79 -14.69 12.65
C ALA A 641 32.34 -16.13 12.43
N ALA A 642 33.30 -17.05 12.27
CA ALA A 642 33.07 -18.47 12.09
C ALA A 642 33.51 -19.25 13.33
N SER A 643 32.65 -20.13 13.85
CA SER A 643 33.02 -21.12 14.87
C SER A 643 33.43 -22.43 14.20
N LEU A 644 34.61 -22.94 14.55
CA LEU A 644 35.17 -24.17 14.01
C LEU A 644 34.78 -25.38 14.87
N GLY A 645 34.87 -26.59 14.30
CA GLY A 645 34.55 -27.85 15.01
C GLY A 645 35.47 -28.17 16.19
N ASP A 646 36.60 -27.47 16.33
CA ASP A 646 37.50 -27.56 17.49
C ASP A 646 37.18 -26.54 18.60
N GLY A 647 36.11 -25.75 18.43
CA GLY A 647 35.67 -24.72 19.37
C GLY A 647 36.43 -23.39 19.28
N SER A 648 37.32 -23.20 18.29
CA SER A 648 37.97 -21.92 18.03
C SER A 648 37.13 -21.01 17.11
N VAL A 649 37.49 -19.73 17.04
CA VAL A 649 36.80 -18.72 16.22
C VAL A 649 37.78 -18.06 15.24
N VAL A 650 37.32 -17.84 14.02
CA VAL A 650 38.03 -17.08 12.98
C VAL A 650 37.12 -15.94 12.52
N THR A 651 37.66 -14.72 12.47
CA THR A 651 36.94 -13.51 12.04
C THR A 651 37.57 -12.89 10.79
N TRP A 652 36.76 -12.23 9.97
CA TRP A 652 37.21 -11.45 8.81
C TRP A 652 36.19 -10.39 8.39
N GLY A 653 36.59 -9.48 7.52
CA GLY A 653 35.81 -8.30 7.11
C GLY A 653 36.33 -7.03 7.75
N ASP A 654 35.46 -6.04 7.96
CA ASP A 654 35.84 -4.76 8.56
C ASP A 654 36.33 -4.94 10.00
N ALA A 655 37.56 -4.48 10.28
CA ALA A 655 38.20 -4.65 11.58
C ALA A 655 37.45 -3.93 12.72
N ASP A 656 36.96 -2.71 12.46
CA ASP A 656 36.27 -1.88 13.46
C ASP A 656 34.87 -2.43 13.77
N GLN A 657 34.28 -3.21 12.85
CA GLN A 657 32.97 -3.86 13.00
C GLN A 657 33.07 -5.35 13.39
N GLY A 658 34.21 -5.76 13.96
CA GLY A 658 34.40 -7.10 14.56
C GLY A 658 35.10 -8.13 13.67
N GLY A 659 35.65 -7.72 12.52
CA GLY A 659 36.46 -8.55 11.64
C GLY A 659 37.85 -8.88 12.23
N ASP A 660 38.34 -8.11 13.20
CA ASP A 660 39.56 -8.39 13.94
C ASP A 660 39.26 -8.81 15.39
N SER A 661 39.58 -10.07 15.73
CA SER A 661 39.46 -10.64 17.07
C SER A 661 40.82 -10.91 17.73
N SER A 662 41.93 -10.45 17.13
CA SER A 662 43.30 -10.75 17.58
C SER A 662 43.56 -10.40 19.05
N ALA A 663 42.96 -9.32 19.55
CA ALA A 663 43.08 -8.88 20.95
C ALA A 663 42.48 -9.86 21.96
N VAL A 664 41.51 -10.68 21.55
CA VAL A 664 40.80 -11.65 22.41
C VAL A 664 40.97 -13.10 21.94
N GLN A 665 41.77 -13.35 20.89
CA GLN A 665 41.89 -14.65 20.24
C GLN A 665 42.26 -15.78 21.20
N ASP A 666 43.12 -15.50 22.19
CA ASP A 666 43.51 -16.50 23.18
C ASP A 666 42.36 -16.95 24.10
N GLN A 667 41.32 -16.13 24.23
CA GLN A 667 40.12 -16.39 25.04
C GLN A 667 39.02 -17.09 24.25
N LEU A 668 39.03 -17.03 22.91
CA LEU A 668 38.04 -17.64 22.02
C LEU A 668 38.30 -19.13 21.80
N ARG A 669 38.22 -19.91 22.88
CA ARG A 669 38.40 -21.37 22.89
C ARG A 669 37.18 -22.03 23.51
N ASN A 670 36.77 -23.18 22.97
CA ASN A 670 35.58 -23.90 23.41
C ASN A 670 34.30 -23.03 23.31
N VAL A 671 34.17 -22.31 22.21
CA VAL A 671 33.01 -21.46 21.93
C VAL A 671 31.81 -22.33 21.57
N GLN A 672 30.71 -22.16 22.32
CA GLN A 672 29.45 -22.83 22.04
C GLN A 672 28.59 -22.09 21.03
N ARG A 673 28.55 -20.76 21.14
CA ARG A 673 27.67 -19.91 20.34
C ARG A 673 28.26 -18.52 20.19
N ILE A 674 28.11 -17.97 18.98
CA ILE A 674 28.42 -16.58 18.66
C ILE A 674 27.10 -15.84 18.39
N GLN A 675 26.98 -14.63 18.92
CA GLN A 675 25.94 -13.67 18.56
C GLN A 675 26.60 -12.36 18.08
N ALA A 676 25.91 -11.63 17.22
CA ALA A 676 26.35 -10.35 16.71
C ALA A 676 25.30 -9.27 17.00
N SER A 677 25.76 -8.08 17.36
CA SER A 677 25.03 -6.82 17.19
C SER A 677 25.32 -6.25 15.79
N LEU A 678 24.96 -5.00 15.53
CA LEU A 678 25.29 -4.33 14.26
C LEU A 678 26.80 -4.36 14.00
N VAL A 679 27.64 -4.19 15.03
CA VAL A 679 29.07 -3.92 14.84
C VAL A 679 29.99 -4.57 15.90
N ALA A 680 29.45 -5.40 16.76
CA ALA A 680 30.19 -6.12 17.79
C ALA A 680 29.71 -7.58 17.90
N PHE A 681 30.59 -8.45 18.37
CA PHE A 681 30.30 -9.86 18.58
C PHE A 681 30.45 -10.25 20.05
N VAL A 682 29.74 -11.30 20.43
CA VAL A 682 29.88 -11.97 21.72
C VAL A 682 29.89 -13.49 21.54
N ALA A 683 30.84 -14.15 22.18
CA ALA A 683 30.94 -15.60 22.26
C ALA A 683 30.57 -16.07 23.66
N ILE A 684 29.74 -17.11 23.75
CA ILE A 684 29.47 -17.86 24.97
C ILE A 684 30.36 -19.11 24.95
N LEU A 685 31.18 -19.28 25.99
CA LEU A 685 32.09 -20.42 26.13
C LEU A 685 31.40 -21.61 26.82
N ASP A 686 32.01 -22.79 26.75
CA ASP A 686 31.51 -24.03 27.38
C ASP A 686 31.28 -23.92 28.90
N ASP A 687 32.03 -23.06 29.58
CA ASP A 687 31.91 -22.81 31.02
C ASP A 687 30.85 -21.75 31.37
N GLY A 688 30.15 -21.21 30.36
CA GLY A 688 29.14 -20.17 30.51
C GLY A 688 29.70 -18.76 30.74
N SER A 689 31.02 -18.56 30.59
CA SER A 689 31.61 -17.22 30.50
C SER A 689 31.43 -16.61 29.10
N VAL A 690 31.67 -15.30 28.99
CA VAL A 690 31.50 -14.57 27.73
C VAL A 690 32.73 -13.76 27.37
N VAL A 691 32.97 -13.68 26.06
CA VAL A 691 34.05 -12.88 25.45
C VAL A 691 33.43 -11.99 24.38
N THR A 692 33.73 -10.70 24.40
CA THR A 692 33.21 -9.69 23.47
C THR A 692 34.32 -9.04 22.66
N TRP A 693 34.04 -8.65 21.41
CA TRP A 693 34.98 -7.91 20.54
C TRP A 693 34.24 -7.10 19.46
N GLY A 694 34.97 -6.23 18.76
CA GLY A 694 34.44 -5.26 17.79
C GLY A 694 34.31 -3.86 18.37
N ASN A 695 33.29 -3.10 17.94
CA ASN A 695 33.13 -1.70 18.37
C ASN A 695 32.77 -1.57 19.86
N ALA A 696 33.61 -0.86 20.63
CA ALA A 696 33.43 -0.68 22.07
C ALA A 696 32.08 -0.02 22.45
N GLY A 697 31.65 0.99 21.70
CA GLY A 697 30.41 1.74 21.96
C GLY A 697 29.13 0.95 21.69
N CYS A 698 29.24 -0.17 20.96
CA CYS A 698 28.13 -1.04 20.60
C CYS A 698 28.20 -2.42 21.27
N GLY A 699 28.85 -2.49 22.44
CA GLY A 699 28.81 -3.66 23.31
C GLY A 699 30.03 -4.57 23.27
N ALA A 700 31.10 -4.21 22.54
CA ALA A 700 32.37 -4.93 22.63
C ALA A 700 33.09 -4.71 23.97
N ASP A 701 32.88 -3.56 24.62
CA ASP A 701 33.35 -3.34 25.99
C ASP A 701 32.30 -3.84 26.99
N SER A 702 32.60 -4.99 27.61
CA SER A 702 31.81 -5.62 28.68
C SER A 702 32.48 -5.48 30.05
N SER A 703 33.59 -4.74 30.16
CA SER A 703 34.44 -4.71 31.36
C SER A 703 33.68 -4.29 32.62
N ALA A 704 32.72 -3.36 32.50
CA ALA A 704 31.89 -2.88 33.60
C ALA A 704 30.95 -3.96 34.19
N VAL A 705 30.60 -4.98 33.40
CA VAL A 705 29.65 -6.03 33.78
C VAL A 705 30.26 -7.43 33.77
N GLN A 706 31.55 -7.57 33.44
CA GLN A 706 32.22 -8.86 33.25
C GLN A 706 32.10 -9.80 34.45
N ASP A 707 32.12 -9.26 35.68
CA ASP A 707 31.97 -10.06 36.90
C ASP A 707 30.59 -10.70 37.07
N GLN A 708 29.58 -10.14 36.40
CA GLN A 708 28.19 -10.59 36.42
C GLN A 708 27.89 -11.60 35.30
N LEU A 709 28.71 -11.65 34.25
CA LEU A 709 28.53 -12.51 33.08
C LEU A 709 29.12 -13.92 33.29
N LYS A 710 28.61 -14.63 34.31
CA LYS A 710 29.03 -15.99 34.69
C LYS A 710 27.84 -16.93 34.63
N ASN A 711 27.99 -18.12 34.05
CA ASN A 711 26.89 -19.06 33.80
C ASN A 711 25.78 -18.44 32.92
N VAL A 712 26.17 -17.71 31.87
CA VAL A 712 25.24 -17.12 30.92
C VAL A 712 24.57 -18.23 30.11
N GLN A 713 23.25 -18.21 30.04
CA GLN A 713 22.46 -19.23 29.33
C GLN A 713 22.03 -18.77 27.93
N GLN A 714 21.66 -17.49 27.81
CA GLN A 714 21.18 -16.91 26.55
C GLN A 714 21.64 -15.47 26.44
N ILE A 715 21.94 -15.03 25.21
CA ILE A 715 22.20 -13.63 24.87
C ILE A 715 21.29 -13.24 23.70
N ARG A 716 20.86 -11.99 23.72
CA ARG A 716 20.18 -11.31 22.61
C ARG A 716 20.86 -9.97 22.35
N ALA A 717 20.91 -9.58 21.09
CA ALA A 717 21.50 -8.33 20.65
C ALA A 717 20.43 -7.41 20.05
N SER A 718 20.51 -6.12 20.36
CA SER A 718 19.92 -5.04 19.56
C SER A 718 21.00 -4.48 18.62
N TYR A 719 20.79 -3.32 17.99
CA TYR A 719 21.79 -2.73 17.10
C TYR A 719 23.13 -2.47 17.78
N CYS A 720 23.14 -1.97 19.01
CA CYS A 720 24.37 -1.58 19.71
C CYS A 720 24.38 -1.97 21.20
N ALA A 721 23.56 -2.94 21.59
CA ALA A 721 23.53 -3.43 22.97
C ALA A 721 23.25 -4.93 23.03
N PHE A 722 23.59 -5.52 24.18
CA PHE A 722 23.34 -6.92 24.49
C PHE A 722 22.57 -7.06 25.80
N ALA A 723 21.76 -8.10 25.88
CA ALA A 723 21.07 -8.55 27.09
C ALA A 723 21.31 -10.05 27.28
N ALA A 724 21.85 -10.42 28.45
CA ALA A 724 22.16 -11.80 28.82
C ALA A 724 21.25 -12.29 29.94
N ILE A 725 20.68 -13.50 29.77
CA ILE A 725 20.04 -14.24 30.87
C ILE A 725 21.11 -15.06 31.56
N VAL A 726 21.29 -14.80 32.85
CA VAL A 726 22.27 -15.49 33.70
C VAL A 726 21.60 -16.67 34.39
N GLY A 727 22.38 -17.67 34.83
CA GLY A 727 21.84 -18.95 35.33
C GLY A 727 20.91 -18.89 36.55
N ASP A 728 20.82 -17.75 37.23
CA ASP A 728 19.85 -17.50 38.30
C ASP A 728 18.51 -16.90 37.80
N GLY A 729 18.38 -16.71 36.49
CA GLY A 729 17.21 -16.12 35.84
C GLY A 729 17.17 -14.59 35.86
N SER A 730 18.24 -13.92 36.30
CA SER A 730 18.40 -12.46 36.18
C SER A 730 18.91 -12.05 34.80
N VAL A 731 18.79 -10.74 34.50
CA VAL A 731 19.27 -10.16 33.24
C VAL A 731 20.40 -9.18 33.48
N VAL A 732 21.44 -9.27 32.67
CA VAL A 732 22.56 -8.31 32.62
C VAL A 732 22.59 -7.67 31.24
N THR A 733 22.61 -6.34 31.18
CA THR A 733 22.65 -5.58 29.92
C THR A 733 23.92 -4.72 29.83
N TRP A 734 24.42 -4.51 28.62
CA TRP A 734 25.52 -3.59 28.35
C TRP A 734 25.52 -3.12 26.89
N GLY A 735 26.36 -2.12 26.58
CA GLY A 735 26.41 -1.44 25.29
C GLY A 735 25.70 -0.08 25.33
N HIS A 736 25.27 0.41 24.17
CA HIS A 736 24.70 1.74 24.04
C HIS A 736 23.36 1.87 24.79
N ALA A 737 23.28 2.83 25.72
CA ALA A 737 22.13 2.97 26.61
C ALA A 737 20.80 3.18 25.85
N ALA A 738 20.79 4.03 24.82
CA ALA A 738 19.59 4.31 24.01
C ALA A 738 19.10 3.10 23.19
N ASN A 739 19.94 2.08 23.03
CA ASN A 739 19.63 0.84 22.30
C ASN A 739 19.29 -0.32 23.25
N GLY A 740 19.04 -0.02 24.53
CA GLY A 740 18.69 -1.00 25.55
C GLY A 740 19.87 -1.57 26.34
N GLY A 741 21.06 -0.95 26.23
CA GLY A 741 22.23 -1.32 27.04
C GLY A 741 22.11 -0.98 28.52
N ASP A 742 21.21 -0.07 28.88
CA ASP A 742 20.87 0.28 30.26
C ASP A 742 19.47 -0.21 30.61
N SER A 743 19.39 -1.16 31.55
CA SER A 743 18.15 -1.71 32.11
C SER A 743 17.94 -1.32 33.59
N SER A 744 18.76 -0.40 34.12
CA SER A 744 18.76 -0.04 35.55
C SER A 744 17.37 0.39 36.08
N ALA A 745 16.58 1.07 35.26
CA ALA A 745 15.22 1.51 35.59
C ALA A 745 14.23 0.35 35.86
N VAL A 746 14.49 -0.83 35.27
CA VAL A 746 13.61 -2.01 35.38
C VAL A 746 14.32 -3.22 36.02
N GLN A 747 15.57 -3.06 36.48
CA GLN A 747 16.40 -4.16 36.97
C GLN A 747 15.75 -4.99 38.08
N ASP A 748 15.01 -4.33 38.98
CA ASP A 748 14.30 -5.01 40.08
C ASP A 748 13.19 -5.96 39.62
N GLN A 749 12.68 -5.73 38.40
CA GLN A 749 11.63 -6.53 37.76
C GLN A 749 12.21 -7.67 36.93
N LEU A 750 13.48 -7.62 36.49
CA LEU A 750 14.11 -8.62 35.63
C LEU A 750 14.60 -9.85 36.42
N LYS A 751 13.65 -10.58 37.01
CA LYS A 751 13.89 -11.80 37.81
C LYS A 751 13.09 -12.97 37.26
N ASN A 752 13.68 -14.16 37.25
CA ASN A 752 13.08 -15.37 36.68
C ASN A 752 12.67 -15.21 35.21
N VAL A 753 13.49 -14.48 34.44
CA VAL A 753 13.27 -14.27 33.01
C VAL A 753 13.47 -15.58 32.26
N GLN A 754 12.49 -15.95 31.42
CA GLN A 754 12.55 -17.15 30.61
C GLN A 754 13.14 -16.87 29.23
N HIS A 755 12.70 -15.78 28.59
CA HIS A 755 13.09 -15.42 27.24
C HIS A 755 13.21 -13.91 27.08
N ILE A 756 14.13 -13.46 26.23
CA ILE A 756 14.29 -12.08 25.80
C ILE A 756 14.12 -12.02 24.28
N GLN A 757 13.44 -10.98 23.82
CA GLN A 757 13.41 -10.57 22.42
C GLN A 757 13.95 -9.15 22.27
N ALA A 758 14.53 -8.86 21.11
CA ALA A 758 15.14 -7.57 20.80
C ALA A 758 14.55 -6.99 19.52
N SER A 759 14.19 -5.72 19.55
CA SER A 759 14.02 -4.89 18.36
C SER A 759 15.35 -4.16 18.07
N SER A 760 15.38 -3.24 17.09
CA SER A 760 16.60 -2.51 16.76
C SER A 760 17.22 -1.76 17.95
N CYS A 761 16.40 -1.22 18.86
CA CYS A 761 16.88 -0.38 19.96
C CYS A 761 16.21 -0.68 21.32
N ALA A 762 15.44 -1.77 21.44
CA ALA A 762 14.74 -2.10 22.67
C ALA A 762 14.71 -3.62 22.91
N PHE A 763 14.37 -4.00 24.14
CA PHE A 763 14.22 -5.39 24.55
C PHE A 763 12.90 -5.60 25.28
N ALA A 764 12.37 -6.82 25.17
CA ALA A 764 11.21 -7.30 25.91
C ALA A 764 11.54 -8.66 26.54
N ALA A 765 11.41 -8.75 27.86
CA ALA A 765 11.61 -9.97 28.64
C ALA A 765 10.26 -10.58 29.02
N ALA A 766 10.09 -11.88 28.76
CA ALA A 766 8.98 -12.68 29.28
C ALA A 766 9.42 -13.39 30.57
N LEU A 767 8.68 -13.16 31.65
CA LEU A 767 8.97 -13.72 32.98
C LEU A 767 8.24 -15.05 33.17
N ALA A 768 8.71 -15.86 34.12
CA ALA A 768 8.11 -17.15 34.45
C ALA A 768 6.64 -17.07 34.92
N ASP A 769 6.20 -15.91 35.41
CA ASP A 769 4.81 -15.65 35.83
C ASP A 769 3.91 -15.21 34.66
N GLY A 770 4.45 -15.15 33.44
CA GLY A 770 3.73 -14.74 32.24
C GLY A 770 3.56 -13.22 32.08
N SER A 771 4.21 -12.40 32.90
CA SER A 771 4.30 -10.96 32.71
C SER A 771 5.43 -10.58 31.73
N VAL A 772 5.39 -9.34 31.24
CA VAL A 772 6.39 -8.80 30.32
C VAL A 772 6.98 -7.51 30.87
N VAL A 773 8.31 -7.39 30.77
CA VAL A 773 9.05 -6.18 31.13
C VAL A 773 9.81 -5.71 29.88
N THR A 774 9.68 -4.44 29.52
CA THR A 774 10.37 -3.83 28.37
C THR A 774 11.32 -2.72 28.81
N TRP A 775 12.37 -2.50 28.03
CA TRP A 775 13.31 -1.38 28.21
C TRP A 775 14.02 -1.02 26.90
N GLY A 776 14.73 0.12 26.91
CA GLY A 776 15.40 0.68 25.73
C GLY A 776 14.57 1.78 25.05
N GLY A 777 14.82 2.04 23.78
CA GLY A 777 14.19 3.13 23.04
C GLY A 777 12.66 2.98 22.98
N ALA A 778 11.92 3.95 23.54
CA ALA A 778 10.45 3.92 23.60
C ALA A 778 9.81 3.77 22.20
N ALA A 779 10.32 4.50 21.21
CA ALA A 779 9.86 4.41 19.81
C ALA A 779 10.08 3.02 19.18
N TYR A 780 10.94 2.18 19.76
CA TYR A 780 11.26 0.84 19.26
C TYR A 780 10.58 -0.27 20.07
N GLY A 781 9.57 0.09 20.88
CA GLY A 781 8.82 -0.85 21.73
C GLY A 781 9.43 -1.06 23.12
N GLY A 782 10.39 -0.22 23.52
CA GLY A 782 10.94 -0.22 24.88
C GLY A 782 9.95 0.27 25.94
N ASP A 783 8.87 0.93 25.53
CA ASP A 783 7.74 1.32 26.38
C ASP A 783 6.48 0.52 26.03
N SER A 784 6.10 -0.41 26.90
CA SER A 784 4.85 -1.19 26.82
C SER A 784 3.75 -0.66 27.72
N SER A 785 3.92 0.50 28.38
CA SER A 785 3.00 1.00 29.41
C SER A 785 1.55 1.10 28.94
N ALA A 786 1.33 1.49 27.67
CA ALA A 786 0.00 1.60 27.07
C ALA A 786 -0.76 0.26 26.97
N VAL A 787 -0.04 -0.86 26.93
CA VAL A 787 -0.62 -2.21 26.80
C VAL A 787 -0.28 -3.12 27.99
N GLN A 788 0.38 -2.59 29.02
CA GLN A 788 0.92 -3.39 30.13
C GLN A 788 -0.16 -4.21 30.85
N ASP A 789 -1.37 -3.67 30.98
CA ASP A 789 -2.50 -4.37 31.59
C ASP A 789 -2.98 -5.60 30.80
N GLN A 790 -2.67 -5.65 29.50
CA GLN A 790 -3.02 -6.71 28.56
C GLN A 790 -1.92 -7.79 28.46
N LEU A 791 -0.67 -7.47 28.82
CA LEU A 791 0.48 -8.38 28.75
C LEU A 791 0.53 -9.33 29.96
N LYS A 792 -0.48 -10.20 30.06
CA LYS A 792 -0.62 -11.21 31.13
C LYS A 792 -0.73 -12.61 30.53
N ASN A 793 -0.07 -13.57 31.17
CA ASN A 793 0.01 -14.96 30.69
C ASN A 793 0.60 -15.06 29.27
N VAL A 794 1.61 -14.25 28.98
CA VAL A 794 2.32 -14.25 27.70
C VAL A 794 3.05 -15.57 27.51
N GLN A 795 2.82 -16.21 26.36
CA GLN A 795 3.48 -17.46 25.96
C GLN A 795 4.70 -17.21 25.08
N GLN A 796 4.60 -16.22 24.18
CA GLN A 796 5.64 -15.91 23.21
C GLN A 796 5.66 -14.42 22.90
N ILE A 797 6.86 -13.88 22.70
CA ILE A 797 7.09 -12.53 22.18
C ILE A 797 7.85 -12.68 20.86
N GLN A 798 7.51 -11.83 19.88
CA GLN A 798 8.25 -11.64 18.64
C GLN A 798 8.50 -10.16 18.42
N ALA A 799 9.61 -9.83 17.77
CA ALA A 799 10.02 -8.45 17.52
C ALA A 799 10.08 -8.17 16.01
N SER A 800 9.64 -6.97 15.63
CA SER A 800 9.98 -6.35 14.35
C SER A 800 11.14 -5.36 14.57
N GLN A 801 11.47 -4.58 13.53
CA GLN A 801 12.53 -3.56 13.64
C GLN A 801 12.27 -2.56 14.79
N SER A 802 11.01 -2.17 15.01
CA SER A 802 10.66 -1.14 16.02
C SER A 802 9.35 -1.41 16.75
N ALA A 803 8.85 -2.64 16.73
CA ALA A 803 7.66 -3.06 17.46
C ALA A 803 7.80 -4.49 18.00
N PHE A 804 6.88 -4.88 18.88
CA PHE A 804 6.77 -6.23 19.41
C PHE A 804 5.32 -6.73 19.32
N ALA A 805 5.18 -8.04 19.24
CA ALA A 805 3.91 -8.76 19.33
C ALA A 805 4.03 -9.88 20.36
N ALA A 806 3.08 -9.96 21.28
CA ALA A 806 2.96 -11.00 22.28
C ALA A 806 1.74 -11.87 22.00
N ILE A 807 1.93 -13.19 22.05
CA ILE A 807 0.84 -14.18 22.02
C ILE A 807 0.52 -14.56 23.46
N LEU A 808 -0.74 -14.36 23.85
CA LEU A 808 -1.24 -14.71 25.19
C LEU A 808 -1.68 -16.18 25.24
N ALA A 809 -1.82 -16.73 26.45
CA ALA A 809 -2.24 -18.11 26.67
C ALA A 809 -3.65 -18.44 26.11
N ASP A 810 -4.50 -17.43 25.93
CA ASP A 810 -5.82 -17.58 25.31
C ASP A 810 -5.78 -17.55 23.77
N GLY A 811 -4.61 -17.33 23.17
CA GLY A 811 -4.41 -17.25 21.72
C GLY A 811 -4.59 -15.86 21.14
N SER A 812 -4.94 -14.85 21.94
CA SER A 812 -4.99 -13.46 21.49
C SER A 812 -3.61 -12.85 21.32
N VAL A 813 -3.52 -11.83 20.46
CA VAL A 813 -2.27 -11.11 20.17
C VAL A 813 -2.35 -9.65 20.63
N VAL A 814 -1.32 -9.21 21.34
CA VAL A 814 -1.13 -7.83 21.78
C VAL A 814 0.13 -7.28 21.13
N THR A 815 0.04 -6.12 20.45
CA THR A 815 1.19 -5.46 19.83
C THR A 815 1.48 -4.10 20.47
N TRP A 816 2.74 -3.66 20.42
CA TRP A 816 3.17 -2.35 20.88
C TRP A 816 4.46 -1.89 20.18
N GLY A 817 4.78 -0.61 20.27
CA GLY A 817 5.88 0.03 19.56
C GLY A 817 5.40 0.89 18.40
N THR A 818 6.26 1.15 17.40
CA THR A 818 5.91 2.02 16.26
C THR A 818 4.77 1.44 15.42
N ALA A 819 3.70 2.22 15.21
CA ALA A 819 2.53 1.82 14.44
C ALA A 819 2.89 1.33 13.02
N ALA A 820 3.75 2.07 12.30
CA ALA A 820 4.21 1.73 10.95
C ALA A 820 5.01 0.41 10.86
N ALA A 821 5.53 -0.09 11.98
CA ALA A 821 6.29 -1.34 12.07
C ALA A 821 5.49 -2.50 12.68
N GLY A 822 4.16 -2.38 12.72
CA GLY A 822 3.24 -3.38 13.26
C GLY A 822 2.86 -3.19 14.74
N GLY A 823 3.26 -2.07 15.36
CA GLY A 823 2.92 -1.74 16.75
C GLY A 823 1.46 -1.34 16.98
N ASP A 824 0.67 -1.14 15.92
CA ASP A 824 -0.77 -0.89 15.98
C ASP A 824 -1.52 -1.98 15.20
N SER A 825 -2.18 -2.88 15.94
CA SER A 825 -3.00 -3.95 15.37
C SER A 825 -4.50 -3.62 15.32
N SER A 826 -4.91 -2.38 15.60
CA SER A 826 -6.32 -2.00 15.76
C SER A 826 -7.17 -2.31 14.53
N ALA A 827 -6.61 -2.14 13.33
CA ALA A 827 -7.29 -2.41 12.06
C ALA A 827 -7.60 -3.89 11.82
N VAL A 828 -6.89 -4.80 12.50
CA VAL A 828 -7.03 -6.26 12.35
C VAL A 828 -7.38 -6.94 13.70
N GLN A 829 -7.70 -6.16 14.73
CA GLN A 829 -7.90 -6.65 16.10
C GLN A 829 -9.01 -7.72 16.19
N ASP A 830 -10.02 -7.64 15.31
CA ASP A 830 -11.10 -8.61 15.24
C ASP A 830 -10.67 -9.98 14.67
N LEU A 831 -9.58 -10.02 13.91
CA LEU A 831 -8.98 -11.24 13.35
C LEU A 831 -7.94 -11.87 14.31
N LEU A 832 -7.50 -11.13 15.33
CA LEU A 832 -6.48 -11.54 16.31
C LEU A 832 -7.08 -12.00 17.64
N LYS A 833 -8.41 -12.25 17.68
CA LYS A 833 -9.12 -12.81 18.83
C LYS A 833 -9.06 -14.35 18.78
N PRO A 834 -9.17 -15.03 19.92
CA PRO A 834 -9.22 -16.49 19.96
C PRO A 834 -10.41 -17.03 19.14
N VAL A 835 -10.21 -18.15 18.44
CA VAL A 835 -11.29 -18.94 17.81
C VAL A 835 -12.00 -19.79 18.85
#